data_AF-B4KWT9-F1
#
_entry.id   AF-B4KWT9-F1
#
_cell.length_a   1.000
_cell.length_b   1.000
_cell.length_c   1.000
_cell.angle_alpha   90.00
_cell.angle_beta   90.00
_cell.angle_gamma   90.00
#
_symmetry.space_group_name_H-M   'P 1'
#
loop_
_entity.id
_entity.type
_entity.pdbx_description
1 polymer ?
#
loop_
_entity_poly.entity_id
_entity_poly.type
_entity_poly.pdbx_seq_one_letter_code
_entity_poly.pdbx_strand_id
1 'polypeptide(L)'
;MSSNRSRIMLSCLAIITLGLLTSTCQAQLHMSASSAGVSFDGGPAPQSADVAVQAARPHNRRMYAMCPPQFQRVGTDCYSLVDQRSSWLEAYFFCKDKNANLAEPGKNADRKLRIYLERVDSQSGEHDPIWIGGTYDHRNKHWQWSTSGRNLTYDAFSQMDSTKPLDNNCAVYDPSLKYRWSARSCPDKLRFICQHKMPKVSEANRYKIYNRWNETYPNQLANEVVLEVINRRGKDNRYHRRVKAEGSNEEMIIPARKNRPANRRYPGRNRQQQHPNDINYQQRPRKQRPRVSTTVAPAPLVISKDVTSTIATRPSAPTTQQQMTAYDRILQRQREKERNRQQRKRERRQRMRQERLERQRKMREEKRQRKQEEEHQRQQQQEREQLQQQEPPSEPEALRQRAIEEQQKKEREQREQLDKQEKQQRKEQQERELERLKQQHEIEERQRAKDDEALRLREQRLQKQRELEAEEKRAREELLRKQKAEQEEADRRYAAERAAEEKRLREEHEKRLQEAKSEQERQLQEAREAKRREQKAIEERLKEQERQRQEQIRREQQEEEKRLELERLEEARRFEQRELERLREENERREARQRQREAEIAQREAEERKLAEEEERLRQELQEEEKARKRQLEQEIERAEQERKQKEEAEKAAAAAKAEQQKQKLEAAKRIADAEVAAQLEEKRRQYAARIGALSKEDQLKFIEMRKKRKQLREKEMKAREQKKLKRIQEAIRLNEMQ
;
A
#
# COMPACT_ATOMS: atom_id res chain seq x y z
N MET A 1 -59.86 -33.33 -53.75
CA MET A 1 -59.07 -34.44 -53.18
C MET A 1 -57.90 -33.78 -52.46
N SER A 2 -57.89 -33.47 -51.15
CA SER A 2 -58.13 -34.30 -49.94
C SER A 2 -57.13 -35.46 -49.83
N SER A 3 -56.36 -35.69 -48.74
CA SER A 3 -56.01 -34.89 -47.54
C SER A 3 -54.86 -35.59 -46.75
N ASN A 4 -54.39 -34.96 -45.64
CA ASN A 4 -53.64 -35.51 -44.47
C ASN A 4 -52.12 -35.71 -44.63
N ARG A 5 -51.21 -35.39 -43.67
CA ARG A 5 -51.15 -35.15 -42.19
C ARG A 5 -50.54 -36.30 -41.34
N SER A 6 -49.30 -36.04 -40.86
CA SER A 6 -48.78 -36.22 -39.47
C SER A 6 -48.68 -37.61 -38.78
N ARG A 7 -47.76 -37.66 -37.78
CA ARG A 7 -47.57 -38.62 -36.62
C ARG A 7 -46.30 -39.51 -36.71
N ILE A 8 -45.58 -39.90 -35.64
CA ILE A 8 -45.60 -39.62 -34.18
C ILE A 8 -44.20 -39.93 -33.54
N MET A 9 -43.92 -39.45 -32.31
CA MET A 9 -42.69 -39.72 -31.52
C MET A 9 -42.73 -41.05 -30.74
N LEU A 10 -41.56 -41.57 -30.29
CA LEU A 10 -41.24 -42.39 -29.09
C LEU A 10 -39.73 -42.76 -29.20
N SER A 11 -38.75 -42.53 -28.30
CA SER A 11 -38.61 -42.40 -26.84
C SER A 11 -38.47 -43.72 -26.04
N CYS A 12 -37.57 -43.70 -25.04
CA CYS A 12 -37.38 -44.70 -23.96
C CYS A 12 -36.60 -45.98 -24.33
N LEU A 13 -35.84 -46.66 -23.44
CA LEU A 13 -35.07 -46.31 -22.21
C LEU A 13 -34.48 -47.64 -21.65
N ALA A 14 -33.37 -47.59 -20.88
CA ALA A 14 -33.10 -48.49 -19.74
C ALA A 14 -32.77 -50.01 -20.06
N ILE A 15 -32.02 -50.81 -19.28
CA ILE A 15 -31.27 -50.64 -18.00
C ILE A 15 -30.38 -51.90 -17.70
N ILE A 16 -29.19 -51.76 -17.05
CA ILE A 16 -28.58 -52.68 -16.01
C ILE A 16 -28.12 -54.13 -16.42
N THR A 17 -27.01 -54.77 -15.99
CA THR A 17 -25.89 -54.47 -15.03
C THR A 17 -24.70 -55.47 -15.03
N LEU A 18 -23.58 -55.04 -14.41
CA LEU A 18 -22.69 -55.73 -13.42
C LEU A 18 -21.52 -56.68 -13.81
N GLY A 19 -20.30 -56.23 -13.45
CA GLY A 19 -19.37 -56.92 -12.53
C GLY A 19 -18.03 -57.41 -13.11
N LEU A 20 -16.87 -57.37 -12.42
CA LEU A 20 -16.42 -56.73 -11.15
C LEU A 20 -14.87 -56.60 -11.18
N LEU A 21 -14.31 -55.51 -10.60
CA LEU A 21 -13.06 -55.39 -9.77
C LEU A 21 -11.71 -56.07 -10.22
N THR A 22 -10.48 -55.54 -10.02
CA THR A 22 -9.95 -54.55 -9.03
C THR A 22 -8.54 -54.02 -9.40
N SER A 23 -8.20 -52.80 -8.95
CA SER A 23 -6.85 -52.33 -8.50
C SER A 23 -5.69 -52.15 -9.52
N THR A 24 -4.79 -51.14 -9.44
CA THR A 24 -4.48 -50.11 -8.40
C THR A 24 -4.10 -48.72 -8.97
N CYS A 25 -4.42 -47.66 -8.19
CA CYS A 25 -3.68 -46.42 -7.86
C CYS A 25 -2.75 -45.65 -8.84
N GLN A 26 -2.54 -44.33 -8.73
CA GLN A 26 -3.30 -43.18 -8.17
C GLN A 26 -2.51 -41.89 -8.46
N ALA A 27 -3.13 -40.82 -8.97
CA ALA A 27 -2.55 -39.47 -8.95
C ALA A 27 -3.66 -38.41 -9.01
N GLN A 28 -4.08 -37.92 -7.84
CA GLN A 28 -4.94 -36.74 -7.72
C GLN A 28 -4.07 -35.50 -7.50
N LEU A 29 -4.48 -34.37 -8.09
CA LEU A 29 -4.78 -33.19 -7.28
C LEU A 29 -5.81 -32.31 -8.00
N HIS A 30 -6.80 -31.84 -7.25
CA HIS A 30 -7.97 -31.15 -7.77
C HIS A 30 -7.70 -29.66 -8.02
N MET A 31 -8.28 -29.14 -9.11
CA MET A 31 -8.89 -27.81 -9.04
C MET A 31 -10.34 -27.96 -8.55
N SER A 32 -10.77 -27.07 -7.65
CA SER A 32 -12.15 -26.60 -7.56
C SER A 32 -12.22 -25.37 -6.66
N ALA A 33 -12.76 -24.27 -7.18
CA ALA A 33 -13.40 -23.27 -6.36
C ALA A 33 -14.86 -23.69 -6.16
N SER A 34 -15.41 -23.51 -4.96
CA SER A 34 -16.84 -23.74 -4.71
C SER A 34 -17.44 -22.55 -3.94
N SER A 35 -18.42 -21.92 -4.58
CA SER A 35 -19.39 -21.02 -3.96
C SER A 35 -20.41 -21.80 -3.12
N ALA A 36 -20.98 -21.15 -2.11
CA ALA A 36 -22.26 -21.55 -1.53
C ALA A 36 -23.07 -20.33 -1.07
N GLY A 37 -24.16 -20.01 -1.78
CA GLY A 37 -25.45 -19.75 -1.10
C GLY A 37 -26.01 -21.10 -0.61
N VAL A 38 -27.12 -21.22 0.13
CA VAL A 38 -28.38 -20.45 0.27
C VAL A 38 -28.97 -20.76 1.68
N SER A 39 -30.03 -20.18 2.24
CA SER A 39 -31.16 -19.35 1.74
C SER A 39 -31.50 -18.21 2.72
N PHE A 40 -32.41 -17.32 2.30
CA PHE A 40 -33.29 -16.52 3.15
C PHE A 40 -34.61 -17.29 3.34
N ASP A 41 -35.11 -17.43 4.57
CA ASP A 41 -36.53 -17.75 4.84
C ASP A 41 -36.97 -17.21 6.21
N GLY A 42 -38.27 -16.95 6.40
CA GLY A 42 -38.77 -16.01 7.43
C GLY A 42 -39.81 -16.55 8.41
N GLY A 43 -39.41 -16.64 9.69
CA GLY A 43 -40.28 -16.55 10.88
C GLY A 43 -41.04 -17.83 11.31
N PRO A 44 -41.75 -17.79 12.47
CA PRO A 44 -41.72 -16.81 13.56
C PRO A 44 -41.02 -17.34 14.84
N ALA A 45 -40.97 -16.52 15.89
CA ALA A 45 -40.25 -16.80 17.15
C ALA A 45 -40.88 -17.91 18.02
N PRO A 46 -40.10 -18.44 18.98
CA PRO A 46 -40.52 -18.30 20.37
C PRO A 46 -39.49 -17.58 21.27
N GLN A 47 -39.95 -17.19 22.45
CA GLN A 47 -39.28 -16.30 23.38
C GLN A 47 -38.33 -17.05 24.33
N SER A 48 -37.10 -16.56 24.48
CA SER A 48 -36.34 -16.68 25.73
C SER A 48 -35.28 -15.57 25.78
N ALA A 49 -35.37 -14.71 26.80
CA ALA A 49 -34.46 -13.60 26.96
C ALA A 49 -33.20 -14.04 27.71
N ASP A 50 -32.04 -13.96 27.06
CA ASP A 50 -30.74 -13.94 27.73
C ASP A 50 -29.95 -12.71 27.25
N VAL A 51 -29.74 -11.77 28.17
CA VAL A 51 -29.05 -10.51 27.91
C VAL A 51 -27.54 -10.76 27.85
N ALA A 52 -27.09 -11.29 26.72
CA ALA A 52 -25.66 -11.38 26.40
C ALA A 52 -25.10 -9.98 26.09
N VAL A 53 -24.72 -9.25 27.13
CA VAL A 53 -23.90 -8.03 27.00
C VAL A 53 -22.70 -8.34 26.11
N GLN A 54 -22.65 -7.72 24.93
CA GLN A 54 -21.50 -7.83 24.04
C GLN A 54 -20.32 -7.10 24.67
N ALA A 55 -19.58 -7.81 25.54
CA ALA A 55 -18.28 -7.37 26.01
C ALA A 55 -17.41 -7.09 24.78
N ALA A 56 -17.06 -5.81 24.60
CA ALA A 56 -16.29 -5.35 23.47
C ALA A 56 -15.08 -6.26 23.25
N ARG A 57 -15.04 -6.94 22.09
CA ARG A 57 -13.92 -7.82 21.74
C ARG A 57 -12.64 -6.98 21.88
N PRO A 58 -11.67 -7.36 22.75
CA PRO A 58 -10.45 -6.59 22.86
C PRO A 58 -9.82 -6.55 21.47
N HIS A 59 -9.42 -5.36 21.00
CA HIS A 59 -8.70 -5.22 19.74
C HIS A 59 -7.37 -5.99 19.84
N ASN A 60 -7.41 -7.26 19.46
CA ASN A 60 -6.26 -8.12 19.29
C ASN A 60 -5.38 -7.45 18.24
N ARG A 61 -4.29 -6.83 18.69
CA ARG A 61 -3.36 -6.06 17.85
C ARG A 61 -2.75 -6.97 16.81
N ARG A 62 -3.37 -7.04 15.62
CA ARG A 62 -2.88 -7.78 14.46
C ARG A 62 -1.48 -7.28 14.14
N MET A 63 -0.55 -8.22 14.08
CA MET A 63 0.81 -7.97 13.62
C MET A 63 1.01 -8.67 12.29
N TYR A 64 1.90 -8.16 11.46
CA TYR A 64 2.19 -8.67 10.12
C TYR A 64 3.66 -9.05 10.06
N ALA A 65 3.93 -10.32 9.74
CA ALA A 65 5.24 -10.74 9.27
C ALA A 65 5.29 -10.49 7.76
N MET A 66 6.22 -9.66 7.29
CA MET A 66 6.39 -9.40 5.86
C MET A 66 7.72 -9.93 5.36
N CYS A 67 7.69 -10.59 4.20
CA CYS A 67 8.85 -10.92 3.38
C CYS A 67 8.80 -10.11 2.08
N PRO A 68 9.96 -9.74 1.50
CA PRO A 68 9.99 -9.10 0.19
C PRO A 68 9.35 -9.99 -0.89
N PRO A 69 8.89 -9.42 -2.01
CA PRO A 69 8.46 -10.19 -3.18
C PRO A 69 9.53 -11.21 -3.61
N GLN A 70 9.11 -12.40 -4.03
CA GLN A 70 9.99 -13.54 -4.37
C GLN A 70 10.81 -14.13 -3.20
N PHE A 71 10.58 -13.71 -1.95
CA PHE A 71 11.12 -14.39 -0.76
C PHE A 71 10.05 -15.25 -0.09
N GLN A 72 10.39 -16.49 0.20
CA GLN A 72 9.59 -17.44 0.99
C GLN A 72 9.97 -17.36 2.47
N ARG A 73 9.01 -17.56 3.38
CA ARG A 73 9.28 -17.58 4.82
C ARG A 73 9.78 -18.95 5.27
N VAL A 74 10.97 -19.00 5.86
CA VAL A 74 11.49 -20.21 6.52
C VAL A 74 11.76 -19.90 7.99
N GLY A 75 10.79 -20.22 8.84
CA GLY A 75 10.80 -19.88 10.26
C GLY A 75 10.72 -18.37 10.50
N THR A 76 11.75 -17.81 11.16
CA THR A 76 11.75 -16.40 11.61
C THR A 76 12.31 -15.40 10.59
N ASP A 77 12.85 -15.87 9.48
CA ASP A 77 13.51 -15.10 8.42
C ASP A 77 12.93 -15.45 7.03
N CYS A 78 13.20 -14.58 6.04
CA CYS A 78 12.77 -14.75 4.66
C CYS A 78 13.96 -15.19 3.80
N TYR A 79 13.75 -16.11 2.87
CA TYR A 79 14.79 -16.62 1.97
C TYR A 79 14.30 -16.65 0.53
N SER A 80 15.20 -16.39 -0.42
CA SER A 80 14.94 -16.48 -1.85
C SER A 80 16.06 -17.32 -2.48
N LEU A 81 15.69 -18.46 -3.05
CA LEU A 81 16.60 -19.30 -3.84
C LEU A 81 16.66 -18.73 -5.25
N VAL A 82 17.87 -18.50 -5.76
CA VAL A 82 18.11 -17.90 -7.07
C VAL A 82 18.77 -18.94 -7.96
N ASP A 83 18.08 -19.32 -9.04
CA ASP A 83 18.52 -20.37 -9.96
C ASP A 83 19.65 -19.93 -10.91
N GLN A 84 19.99 -18.64 -10.91
CA GLN A 84 21.14 -18.13 -11.63
C GLN A 84 22.44 -18.70 -11.03
N ARG A 85 23.23 -19.39 -11.87
CA ARG A 85 24.57 -19.86 -11.49
C ARG A 85 25.58 -18.71 -11.57
N SER A 86 26.15 -18.36 -10.42
CA SER A 86 27.08 -17.23 -10.25
C SER A 86 28.27 -17.63 -9.37
N SER A 87 29.39 -16.92 -9.48
CA SER A 87 30.46 -17.03 -8.46
C SER A 87 29.96 -16.54 -7.10
N TRP A 88 30.61 -16.94 -6.01
CA TRP A 88 30.20 -16.55 -4.66
C TRP A 88 30.18 -15.02 -4.47
N LEU A 89 31.13 -14.31 -5.07
CA LEU A 89 31.23 -12.84 -4.99
C LEU A 89 30.09 -12.15 -5.76
N GLU A 90 29.75 -12.65 -6.95
CA GLU A 90 28.59 -12.17 -7.72
C GLU A 90 27.27 -12.45 -6.99
N ALA A 91 27.13 -13.64 -6.39
CA ALA A 91 25.97 -14.01 -5.57
C ALA A 91 25.81 -13.09 -4.35
N TYR A 92 26.92 -12.75 -3.68
CA TYR A 92 26.93 -11.77 -2.60
C TYR A 92 26.39 -10.41 -3.05
N PHE A 93 26.91 -9.85 -4.15
CA PHE A 93 26.44 -8.56 -4.67
C PHE A 93 24.99 -8.61 -5.16
N PHE A 94 24.56 -9.69 -5.82
CA PHE A 94 23.16 -9.85 -6.24
C PHE A 94 22.20 -9.80 -5.04
N CYS A 95 22.51 -10.49 -3.93
CA CYS A 95 21.69 -10.39 -2.74
C CYS A 95 21.70 -8.96 -2.16
N LYS A 96 22.83 -8.25 -2.19
CA LYS A 96 22.93 -6.85 -1.74
C LYS A 96 22.06 -5.89 -2.54
N ASP A 97 22.07 -6.01 -3.87
CA ASP A 97 21.22 -5.22 -4.78
C ASP A 97 19.72 -5.45 -4.53
N LYS A 98 19.37 -6.58 -3.91
CA LYS A 98 18.01 -6.94 -3.47
C LYS A 98 17.69 -6.52 -2.02
N ASN A 99 18.53 -5.68 -1.40
CA ASN A 99 18.49 -5.28 0.01
C ASN A 99 18.50 -6.48 0.99
N ALA A 100 19.06 -7.60 0.53
CA ALA A 100 19.22 -8.85 1.26
C ALA A 100 20.71 -9.16 1.45
N ASN A 101 21.01 -10.29 2.07
CA ASN A 101 22.36 -10.79 2.26
C ASN A 101 22.44 -12.21 1.68
N LEU A 102 23.63 -12.67 1.31
CA LEU A 102 23.83 -14.11 1.08
C LEU A 102 23.59 -14.85 2.41
N ALA A 103 22.93 -16.01 2.40
CA ALA A 103 22.32 -16.55 3.62
C ALA A 103 23.34 -16.84 4.74
N GLU A 104 23.07 -16.32 5.93
CA GLU A 104 23.80 -16.59 7.19
C GLU A 104 22.89 -17.41 8.13
N PRO A 105 22.69 -18.72 7.87
CA PRO A 105 21.83 -19.59 8.68
C PRO A 105 22.40 -19.83 10.09
N GLY A 106 21.73 -19.29 11.11
CA GLY A 106 21.99 -19.65 12.50
C GLY A 106 21.42 -21.03 12.88
N LYS A 107 21.89 -21.62 13.98
CA LYS A 107 21.57 -22.98 14.47
C LYS A 107 20.10 -23.43 14.32
N ASN A 108 19.13 -22.56 14.64
CA ASN A 108 17.70 -22.90 14.56
C ASN A 108 17.08 -22.70 13.16
N ALA A 109 17.74 -21.91 12.31
CA ALA A 109 17.32 -21.64 10.94
C ALA A 109 17.89 -22.70 9.97
N ASP A 110 19.14 -23.13 10.16
CA ASP A 110 19.82 -24.15 9.35
C ASP A 110 18.94 -25.40 9.13
N ARG A 111 18.54 -26.09 10.20
CA ARG A 111 17.69 -27.29 10.12
C ARG A 111 16.41 -27.07 9.29
N LYS A 112 15.79 -25.89 9.38
CA LYS A 112 14.57 -25.58 8.62
C LYS A 112 14.88 -25.27 7.15
N LEU A 113 15.99 -24.58 6.89
CA LEU A 113 16.44 -24.24 5.55
C LEU A 113 16.86 -25.50 4.78
N ARG A 114 17.50 -26.47 5.44
CA ARG A 114 17.81 -27.78 4.88
C ARG A 114 16.57 -28.56 4.44
N ILE A 115 15.56 -28.67 5.31
CA ILE A 115 14.28 -29.35 4.98
C ILE A 115 13.55 -28.61 3.84
N TYR A 116 13.65 -27.28 3.79
CA TYR A 116 13.10 -26.47 2.70
C TYR A 116 13.82 -26.75 1.37
N LEU A 117 15.15 -26.71 1.34
CA LEU A 117 15.95 -26.98 0.15
C LEU A 117 15.77 -28.42 -0.36
N GLU A 118 15.83 -29.40 0.54
CA GLU A 118 15.57 -30.82 0.24
C GLU A 118 14.19 -31.01 -0.41
N ARG A 119 13.15 -30.30 0.05
CA ARG A 119 11.82 -30.31 -0.58
C ARG A 119 11.80 -29.64 -1.96
N VAL A 120 12.44 -28.47 -2.10
CA VAL A 120 12.43 -27.69 -3.35
C VAL A 120 13.17 -28.44 -4.45
N ASP A 121 14.37 -28.94 -4.17
CA ASP A 121 15.15 -29.66 -5.18
C ASP A 121 14.57 -31.05 -5.47
N SER A 122 13.88 -31.70 -4.52
CA SER A 122 13.07 -32.90 -4.80
C SER A 122 11.88 -32.64 -5.74
N GLN A 123 11.46 -31.38 -5.90
CA GLN A 123 10.39 -30.99 -6.84
C GLN A 123 10.92 -30.51 -8.20
N SER A 124 12.11 -29.88 -8.23
CA SER A 124 12.75 -29.45 -9.48
C SER A 124 13.60 -30.51 -10.15
N GLY A 125 14.11 -31.49 -9.39
CA GLY A 125 15.12 -32.46 -9.84
C GLY A 125 16.55 -31.89 -9.93
N GLU A 126 16.78 -30.67 -9.43
CA GLU A 126 18.07 -29.95 -9.57
C GLU A 126 18.89 -30.03 -8.27
N HIS A 127 19.80 -31.00 -8.19
CA HIS A 127 20.62 -31.28 -7.00
C HIS A 127 22.02 -30.65 -7.03
N ASP A 128 22.11 -29.39 -7.48
CA ASP A 128 23.36 -28.61 -7.47
C ASP A 128 23.66 -28.03 -6.06
N PRO A 129 24.94 -27.92 -5.63
CA PRO A 129 25.30 -27.19 -4.43
C PRO A 129 24.90 -25.71 -4.46
N ILE A 130 24.57 -25.14 -3.30
CA ILE A 130 23.97 -23.79 -3.19
C ILE A 130 24.85 -22.88 -2.30
N TRP A 131 25.30 -21.75 -2.82
CA TRP A 131 26.12 -20.78 -2.07
C TRP A 131 25.40 -20.19 -0.85
N ILE A 132 26.13 -20.12 0.27
CA ILE A 132 25.75 -19.40 1.49
C ILE A 132 26.81 -18.37 1.89
N GLY A 133 26.49 -17.48 2.84
CA GLY A 133 27.28 -16.30 3.19
C GLY A 133 28.61 -16.56 3.91
N GLY A 134 29.05 -17.80 4.05
CA GLY A 134 30.30 -18.16 4.74
C GLY A 134 31.52 -18.12 3.83
N THR A 135 32.61 -17.53 4.30
CA THR A 135 33.91 -17.46 3.62
C THR A 135 35.03 -17.79 4.61
N TYR A 136 36.11 -18.41 4.14
CA TYR A 136 37.27 -18.71 4.96
C TYR A 136 38.23 -17.52 5.00
N ASP A 137 38.67 -17.11 6.19
CA ASP A 137 39.70 -16.08 6.36
C ASP A 137 41.09 -16.73 6.45
N HIS A 138 41.85 -16.69 5.36
CA HIS A 138 43.20 -17.26 5.27
C HIS A 138 44.17 -16.69 6.30
N ARG A 139 44.02 -15.41 6.67
CA ARG A 139 44.95 -14.73 7.58
C ARG A 139 44.73 -15.16 9.02
N ASN A 140 43.47 -15.31 9.41
CA ASN A 140 43.07 -15.67 10.78
C ASN A 140 42.73 -17.17 10.94
N LYS A 141 42.84 -17.95 9.86
CA LYS A 141 42.59 -19.41 9.75
C LYS A 141 41.21 -19.86 10.27
N HIS A 142 40.18 -19.02 10.10
CA HIS A 142 38.83 -19.31 10.60
C HIS A 142 37.73 -18.96 9.60
N TRP A 143 36.59 -19.66 9.68
CA TRP A 143 35.40 -19.31 8.92
C TRP A 143 34.69 -18.09 9.50
N GLN A 144 34.27 -17.19 8.62
CA GLN A 144 33.48 -16.00 8.98
C GLN A 144 32.30 -15.77 8.03
N TRP A 145 31.28 -15.09 8.56
CA TRP A 145 30.12 -14.63 7.82
C TRP A 145 30.42 -13.32 7.09
N SER A 146 30.21 -13.31 5.77
CA SER A 146 30.60 -12.23 4.87
C SER A 146 29.87 -10.90 5.04
N THR A 147 28.60 -10.90 5.44
CA THR A 147 27.88 -9.65 5.72
C THR A 147 28.11 -9.18 7.15
N SER A 148 28.01 -10.08 8.12
CA SER A 148 28.09 -9.67 9.53
C SER A 148 29.52 -9.51 10.04
N GLY A 149 30.53 -10.02 9.31
CA GLY A 149 31.94 -10.00 9.73
C GLY A 149 32.17 -10.81 11.01
N ARG A 150 31.30 -11.79 11.30
CA ARG A 150 31.30 -12.57 12.53
C ARG A 150 31.85 -13.96 12.27
N ASN A 151 32.74 -14.42 13.14
CA ASN A 151 33.22 -15.79 13.16
C ASN A 151 32.01 -16.75 13.27
N LEU A 152 32.10 -17.91 12.61
CA LEU A 152 31.06 -18.94 12.71
C LEU A 152 31.01 -19.50 14.13
N THR A 153 29.97 -19.14 14.89
CA THR A 153 29.71 -19.67 16.25
C THR A 153 28.91 -20.98 16.24
N TYR A 154 28.35 -21.34 15.09
CA TYR A 154 27.70 -22.61 14.83
C TYR A 154 28.40 -23.22 13.62
N ASP A 155 29.06 -24.35 13.84
CA ASP A 155 29.65 -25.16 12.79
C ASP A 155 28.67 -26.29 12.42
N ALA A 156 28.25 -26.31 11.17
CA ALA A 156 27.44 -27.36 10.57
C ALA A 156 28.10 -27.99 9.34
N PHE A 157 29.41 -27.78 9.19
CA PHE A 157 30.18 -28.42 8.14
C PHE A 157 30.16 -29.94 8.35
N SER A 158 29.92 -30.68 7.26
CA SER A 158 30.28 -32.09 7.18
C SER A 158 31.78 -32.25 7.42
N GLN A 159 32.21 -33.36 8.03
CA GLN A 159 33.63 -33.68 8.29
C GLN A 159 34.53 -33.22 7.13
N MET A 160 35.24 -32.11 7.34
CA MET A 160 36.14 -31.58 6.34
C MET A 160 37.37 -32.46 6.27
N ASP A 161 37.77 -32.78 5.05
CA ASP A 161 39.07 -33.39 4.76
C ASP A 161 40.17 -32.39 5.13
N SER A 162 40.81 -32.60 6.27
CA SER A 162 41.85 -31.73 6.83
C SER A 162 43.12 -31.67 5.97
N THR A 163 43.25 -32.53 4.96
CA THR A 163 44.37 -32.55 4.03
C THR A 163 44.23 -31.57 2.88
N LYS A 164 43.01 -31.06 2.61
CA LYS A 164 42.75 -30.16 1.47
C LYS A 164 42.96 -28.70 1.87
N PRO A 165 43.68 -27.89 1.07
CA PRO A 165 43.81 -26.46 1.34
C PRO A 165 42.43 -25.81 1.29
N LEU A 166 42.08 -25.07 2.35
CA LEU A 166 40.84 -24.28 2.40
C LEU A 166 41.01 -22.91 1.70
N ASP A 167 42.06 -22.75 0.92
CA ASP A 167 42.43 -21.48 0.30
C ASP A 167 41.49 -21.11 -0.86
N ASN A 168 40.94 -19.90 -0.82
CA ASN A 168 39.82 -19.42 -1.63
C ASN A 168 38.55 -20.28 -1.58
N ASN A 169 38.26 -20.96 -0.45
CA ASN A 169 37.01 -21.69 -0.27
C ASN A 169 35.90 -20.86 0.40
N CYS A 170 34.69 -21.06 -0.13
CA CYS A 170 33.43 -20.49 0.31
C CYS A 170 32.47 -21.62 0.72
N ALA A 171 31.50 -21.31 1.58
CA ALA A 171 30.58 -22.28 2.12
C ALA A 171 29.36 -22.50 1.20
N VAL A 172 28.98 -23.76 1.00
CA VAL A 172 27.75 -24.17 0.29
C VAL A 172 26.89 -25.07 1.15
N TYR A 173 25.60 -25.16 0.85
CA TYR A 173 24.82 -26.36 1.12
C TYR A 173 25.08 -27.41 0.04
N ASP A 174 25.40 -28.64 0.45
CA ASP A 174 25.66 -29.74 -0.48
C ASP A 174 24.53 -30.79 -0.43
N PRO A 175 23.74 -30.97 -1.51
CA PRO A 175 22.65 -31.95 -1.57
C PRO A 175 23.12 -33.38 -1.26
N SER A 176 24.32 -33.77 -1.72
CA SER A 176 24.89 -35.10 -1.46
C SER A 176 25.10 -35.40 0.03
N LEU A 177 25.23 -34.35 0.85
CA LEU A 177 25.44 -34.41 2.29
C LEU A 177 24.15 -34.09 3.08
N LYS A 178 22.98 -34.27 2.45
CA LYS A 178 21.65 -33.90 2.95
C LYS A 178 21.57 -32.41 3.33
N TYR A 179 22.14 -31.55 2.49
CA TYR A 179 22.27 -30.12 2.74
C TYR A 179 23.03 -29.81 4.05
N ARG A 180 24.07 -30.56 4.39
CA ARG A 180 25.08 -30.07 5.35
C ARG A 180 25.98 -29.05 4.65
N TRP A 181 26.70 -28.23 5.44
CA TRP A 181 27.61 -27.28 4.83
C TRP A 181 28.85 -28.01 4.31
N SER A 182 29.35 -27.63 3.15
CA SER A 182 30.66 -28.05 2.62
C SER A 182 31.43 -26.85 2.08
N ALA A 183 32.71 -27.07 1.74
CA ALA A 183 33.58 -26.05 1.17
C ALA A 183 33.71 -26.27 -0.35
N ARG A 184 33.55 -25.20 -1.14
CA ARG A 184 33.76 -25.17 -2.60
C ARG A 184 34.57 -23.93 -2.98
N SER A 185 35.19 -23.92 -4.16
CA SER A 185 36.05 -22.82 -4.56
C SER A 185 35.20 -21.59 -4.87
N CYS A 186 35.47 -20.44 -4.24
CA CYS A 186 34.63 -19.23 -4.40
C CYS A 186 34.36 -18.79 -5.87
N PRO A 187 35.25 -19.06 -6.87
CA PRO A 187 34.95 -18.81 -8.29
C PRO A 187 33.93 -19.76 -8.94
N ASP A 188 33.58 -20.90 -8.31
CA ASP A 188 32.65 -21.89 -8.85
C ASP A 188 31.26 -21.26 -9.10
N LYS A 189 30.64 -21.59 -10.25
CA LYS A 189 29.35 -21.02 -10.66
C LYS A 189 28.21 -21.90 -10.19
N LEU A 190 27.60 -21.53 -9.06
CA LEU A 190 26.56 -22.30 -8.39
C LEU A 190 25.29 -21.46 -8.19
N ARG A 191 24.15 -22.13 -7.98
CA ARG A 191 22.91 -21.50 -7.49
C ARG A 191 23.18 -20.90 -6.11
N PHE A 192 22.39 -19.92 -5.68
CA PHE A 192 22.64 -19.23 -4.41
C PHE A 192 21.36 -18.82 -3.70
N ILE A 193 21.43 -18.71 -2.37
CA ILE A 193 20.26 -18.37 -1.54
C ILE A 193 20.47 -17.08 -0.76
N CYS A 194 19.61 -16.10 -1.04
CA CYS A 194 19.58 -14.83 -0.32
C CYS A 194 18.70 -14.95 0.94
N GLN A 195 19.10 -14.30 2.03
CA GLN A 195 18.35 -14.14 3.27
C GLN A 195 18.01 -12.67 3.50
N HIS A 196 16.77 -12.40 3.86
CA HIS A 196 16.29 -11.09 4.30
C HIS A 196 15.62 -11.24 5.67
N LYS A 197 15.98 -10.40 6.65
CA LYS A 197 15.32 -10.45 7.97
C LYS A 197 13.83 -10.11 7.84
N MET A 198 12.96 -10.90 8.48
CA MET A 198 11.50 -10.75 8.38
C MET A 198 11.00 -9.65 9.34
N PRO A 199 10.70 -8.41 8.87
CA PRO A 199 10.07 -7.39 9.70
C PRO A 199 8.72 -7.88 10.24
N LYS A 200 8.51 -7.65 11.54
CA LYS A 200 7.27 -7.95 12.26
C LYS A 200 6.71 -6.62 12.74
N VAL A 201 5.67 -6.12 12.08
CA VAL A 201 5.12 -4.77 12.32
C VAL A 201 3.67 -4.82 12.75
N SER A 202 3.16 -3.75 13.35
CA SER A 202 1.72 -3.54 13.53
C SER A 202 1.09 -3.12 12.21
N GLU A 203 -0.21 -3.38 12.06
CA GLU A 203 -1.06 -2.93 10.94
C GLU A 203 -0.81 -1.47 10.51
N ALA A 204 -0.88 -0.51 11.44
CA ALA A 204 -0.64 0.92 11.16
C ALA A 204 0.79 1.27 10.67
N ASN A 205 1.76 0.36 10.77
CA ASN A 205 3.13 0.55 10.28
C ASN A 205 3.42 -0.28 9.02
N ARG A 206 2.43 -1.02 8.49
CA ARG A 206 2.54 -1.89 7.32
C ARG A 206 3.04 -1.12 6.08
N TYR A 207 2.44 0.04 5.79
CA TYR A 207 2.81 0.88 4.63
C TYR A 207 4.29 1.29 4.60
N LYS A 208 4.95 1.45 5.77
CA LYS A 208 6.36 1.87 5.85
C LYS A 208 7.31 0.83 5.26
N ILE A 209 6.94 -0.45 5.34
CA ILE A 209 7.73 -1.55 4.76
C ILE A 209 7.54 -1.58 3.24
N TYR A 210 6.29 -1.43 2.75
CA TYR A 210 6.02 -1.30 1.31
C TYR A 210 6.76 -0.10 0.70
N ASN A 211 6.66 1.09 1.30
CA ASN A 211 7.33 2.29 0.79
C ASN A 211 8.85 2.10 0.68
N ARG A 212 9.48 1.46 1.68
CA ARG A 212 10.93 1.15 1.65
C ARG A 212 11.28 0.12 0.58
N TRP A 213 10.45 -0.90 0.35
CA TRP A 213 10.72 -1.93 -0.64
C TRP A 213 10.30 -1.53 -2.06
N ASN A 214 9.55 -0.45 -2.25
CA ASN A 214 9.09 0.01 -3.57
C ASN A 214 10.24 0.47 -4.47
N GLU A 215 11.38 0.88 -3.91
CA GLU A 215 12.61 1.18 -4.68
C GLU A 215 13.20 -0.10 -5.31
N THR A 216 13.29 -1.18 -4.53
CA THR A 216 13.88 -2.47 -4.93
C THR A 216 12.90 -3.36 -5.72
N TYR A 217 11.60 -3.28 -5.42
CA TYR A 217 10.52 -4.10 -5.97
C TYR A 217 9.30 -3.22 -6.35
N PRO A 218 9.41 -2.40 -7.41
CA PRO A 218 8.39 -1.42 -7.75
C PRO A 218 7.05 -2.06 -8.10
N ASN A 219 5.98 -1.59 -7.43
CA ASN A 219 4.60 -2.07 -7.58
C ASN A 219 4.36 -3.56 -7.24
N GLN A 220 5.28 -4.22 -6.54
CA GLN A 220 5.11 -5.62 -6.10
C GLN A 220 4.69 -5.67 -4.64
N LEU A 221 3.74 -6.56 -4.31
CA LEU A 221 3.28 -6.75 -2.94
C LEU A 221 4.20 -7.71 -2.18
N ALA A 222 4.54 -7.32 -0.94
CA ALA A 222 5.19 -8.18 0.04
C ALA A 222 4.39 -9.47 0.30
N ASN A 223 5.09 -10.58 0.45
CA ASN A 223 4.54 -11.83 0.95
C ASN A 223 4.32 -11.69 2.46
N GLU A 224 3.07 -11.49 2.87
CA GLU A 224 2.73 -11.24 4.27
C GLU A 224 1.98 -12.40 4.92
N VAL A 225 2.14 -12.53 6.24
CA VAL A 225 1.40 -13.48 7.06
C VAL A 225 0.95 -12.76 8.33
N VAL A 226 -0.35 -12.86 8.65
CA VAL A 226 -0.91 -12.31 9.88
C VAL A 226 -0.36 -13.09 11.07
N LEU A 227 0.00 -12.37 12.12
CA LEU A 227 0.49 -12.89 13.37
C LEU A 227 -0.54 -12.61 14.47
N GLU A 228 -1.10 -13.68 15.01
CA GLU A 228 -1.94 -13.67 16.19
C GLU A 228 -1.06 -13.57 17.44
N VAL A 229 -1.46 -12.75 18.42
CA VAL A 229 -0.67 -12.56 19.65
C VAL A 229 -1.16 -13.52 20.72
N ILE A 230 -0.37 -14.55 21.04
CA ILE A 230 -0.64 -15.46 22.16
C ILE A 230 -0.23 -14.78 23.48
N ASN A 231 -1.02 -13.82 23.91
CA ASN A 231 -0.93 -13.28 25.26
C ASN A 231 -1.66 -14.23 26.22
N ARG A 232 -0.92 -15.09 26.94
CA ARG A 232 -1.49 -15.69 28.17
C ARG A 232 -1.83 -14.54 29.13
N ARG A 233 -3.06 -14.49 29.63
CA ARG A 233 -3.52 -13.51 30.62
C ARG A 233 -2.65 -13.63 31.88
N GLY A 234 -1.69 -12.72 32.05
CA GLY A 234 -0.74 -12.72 33.17
C GLY A 234 0.08 -11.42 33.18
N LYS A 235 0.48 -10.96 34.36
CA LYS A 235 1.08 -9.62 34.56
C LYS A 235 2.52 -9.46 34.03
N ASP A 236 3.09 -10.51 33.41
CA ASP A 236 4.47 -10.56 32.91
C ASP A 236 4.65 -10.15 31.43
N ASN A 237 3.82 -9.24 30.94
CA ASN A 237 3.91 -8.65 29.59
C ASN A 237 5.19 -7.79 29.34
N ARG A 238 6.19 -7.86 30.23
CA ARG A 238 7.21 -6.82 30.40
C ARG A 238 8.38 -6.91 29.41
N TYR A 239 8.67 -8.06 28.79
CA TYR A 239 9.90 -8.22 27.99
C TYR A 239 9.77 -8.91 26.61
N HIS A 240 8.82 -9.81 26.37
CA HIS A 240 8.70 -10.50 25.08
C HIS A 240 7.24 -10.84 24.75
N ARG A 241 6.78 -10.61 23.51
CA ARG A 241 5.47 -11.07 23.01
C ARG A 241 5.62 -12.40 22.29
N ARG A 242 4.82 -13.41 22.65
CA ARG A 242 4.64 -14.63 21.84
C ARG A 242 3.57 -14.38 20.78
N VAL A 243 3.87 -14.78 19.56
CA VAL A 243 2.98 -14.65 18.41
C VAL A 243 2.99 -15.93 17.59
N LYS A 244 1.85 -16.27 16.99
CA LYS A 244 1.64 -17.42 16.12
C LYS A 244 1.26 -16.92 14.74
N ALA A 245 1.74 -17.57 13.69
CA ALA A 245 1.32 -17.23 12.35
C ALA A 245 -0.03 -17.88 12.01
N GLU A 246 -0.92 -17.13 11.36
CA GLU A 246 -2.16 -17.66 10.80
C GLU A 246 -1.84 -18.89 9.91
N GLY A 247 -2.60 -19.98 10.11
CA GLY A 247 -2.38 -21.26 9.42
C GLY A 247 -1.13 -22.07 9.83
N SER A 248 -0.36 -21.67 10.85
CA SER A 248 0.84 -22.42 11.28
C SER A 248 0.92 -22.61 12.80
N ASN A 249 1.32 -23.81 13.24
CA ASN A 249 1.58 -24.10 14.65
C ASN A 249 2.93 -23.55 15.18
N GLU A 250 3.65 -22.76 14.40
CA GLU A 250 4.94 -22.18 14.80
C GLU A 250 4.77 -20.92 15.68
N GLU A 251 5.19 -21.02 16.94
CA GLU A 251 5.34 -19.87 17.84
C GLU A 251 6.64 -19.10 17.58
N MET A 252 6.54 -17.78 17.52
CA MET A 252 7.65 -16.84 17.43
C MET A 252 7.67 -15.89 18.62
N ILE A 253 8.87 -15.45 19.01
CA ILE A 253 9.07 -14.49 20.09
C ILE A 253 9.48 -13.15 19.48
N ILE A 254 8.74 -12.08 19.78
CA ILE A 254 9.07 -10.69 19.45
C ILE A 254 9.67 -10.03 20.70
N PRO A 255 10.96 -9.65 20.70
CA PRO A 255 11.56 -8.88 21.78
C PRO A 255 10.92 -7.51 21.92
N ALA A 256 10.59 -7.11 23.15
CA ALA A 256 10.19 -5.73 23.41
C ALA A 256 11.40 -4.80 23.19
N ARG A 257 11.21 -3.69 22.46
CA ARG A 257 12.21 -2.62 22.41
C ARG A 257 12.40 -2.08 23.83
N LYS A 258 13.61 -2.16 24.41
CA LYS A 258 13.94 -1.46 25.65
C LYS A 258 13.79 0.05 25.43
N ASN A 259 12.70 0.63 25.91
CA ASN A 259 12.62 2.08 26.09
C ASN A 259 13.71 2.48 27.09
N ARG A 260 14.73 3.20 26.62
CA ARG A 260 15.59 3.97 27.54
C ARG A 260 14.72 5.04 28.20
N PRO A 261 14.79 5.24 29.52
CA PRO A 261 14.05 6.30 30.18
C PRO A 261 14.46 7.66 29.60
N ALA A 262 13.48 8.47 29.25
CA ALA A 262 13.68 9.77 28.64
C ALA A 262 14.09 10.80 29.71
N ASN A 263 15.36 10.84 30.10
CA ASN A 263 15.87 11.93 30.92
C ASN A 263 17.38 12.22 30.71
N ARG A 264 17.69 12.95 29.63
CA ARG A 264 18.78 13.95 29.59
C ARG A 264 18.63 14.81 28.32
N ARG A 265 18.83 16.12 28.47
CA ARG A 265 18.74 17.13 27.40
C ARG A 265 19.77 16.86 26.29
N TYR A 266 19.44 17.35 25.09
CA TYR A 266 20.29 17.33 23.88
C TYR A 266 21.67 18.00 24.10
N PRO A 267 22.71 17.64 23.32
CA PRO A 267 22.88 18.25 21.99
C PRO A 267 22.87 17.24 20.83
N GLY A 268 22.71 17.78 19.62
CA GLY A 268 22.31 17.03 18.44
C GLY A 268 23.31 15.97 17.95
N ARG A 269 22.80 14.75 17.74
CA ARG A 269 23.24 13.93 16.60
C ARG A 269 22.05 13.17 16.04
N ASN A 270 21.81 13.35 14.74
CA ASN A 270 20.72 12.74 13.99
C ASN A 270 20.93 11.22 13.90
N ARG A 271 20.52 10.50 14.94
CA ARG A 271 20.69 9.05 15.04
C ARG A 271 19.50 8.36 14.42
N GLN A 272 19.49 8.29 13.09
CA GLN A 272 18.63 7.39 12.34
C GLN A 272 18.67 6.01 13.00
N GLN A 273 17.51 5.45 13.35
CA GLN A 273 17.40 4.09 13.85
C GLN A 273 17.60 3.13 12.66
N GLN A 274 18.86 2.87 12.31
CA GLN A 274 19.23 1.93 11.26
C GLN A 274 18.53 0.57 11.49
N HIS A 275 17.79 0.13 10.49
CA HIS A 275 17.23 -1.22 10.44
C HIS A 275 18.37 -2.21 10.13
N PRO A 276 18.30 -3.49 10.59
CA PRO A 276 19.34 -4.49 10.32
C PRO A 276 19.64 -4.84 8.85
N ASN A 277 18.95 -4.20 7.91
CA ASN A 277 19.09 -4.41 6.46
C ASN A 277 19.37 -3.09 5.71
N ASP A 278 19.61 -1.98 6.42
CA ASP A 278 19.89 -0.68 5.79
C ASP A 278 21.38 -0.61 5.37
N ILE A 279 21.61 -0.22 4.13
CA ILE A 279 22.92 -0.25 3.46
C ILE A 279 23.73 0.99 3.84
N ASN A 280 24.38 0.99 5.01
CA ASN A 280 25.65 1.71 5.19
C ASN A 280 26.42 1.27 6.45
N TYR A 281 27.47 0.47 6.25
CA TYR A 281 28.44 0.12 7.29
C TYR A 281 29.87 0.31 6.77
N GLN A 282 30.34 1.55 6.76
CA GLN A 282 31.77 1.80 6.92
C GLN A 282 32.09 1.84 8.42
N GLN A 283 32.95 0.93 8.87
CA GLN A 283 33.60 1.11 10.16
C GLN A 283 34.43 2.39 10.10
N ARG A 284 34.20 3.33 11.03
CA ARG A 284 35.17 4.40 11.26
C ARG A 284 36.50 3.76 11.66
N PRO A 285 37.62 4.06 10.97
CA PRO A 285 38.92 3.56 11.37
C PRO A 285 39.20 3.98 12.82
N ARG A 286 39.57 3.01 13.68
CA ARG A 286 40.21 3.35 14.95
C ARG A 286 41.52 4.05 14.62
N LYS A 287 41.70 5.29 15.10
CA LYS A 287 42.99 5.99 15.02
C LYS A 287 44.05 5.15 15.72
N GLN A 288 44.90 4.46 14.97
CA GLN A 288 46.22 4.06 15.43
C GLN A 288 47.22 5.10 14.93
N ARG A 289 48.15 5.51 15.79
CA ARG A 289 49.23 6.44 15.43
C ARG A 289 50.19 5.72 14.46
N PRO A 290 50.76 6.43 13.47
CA PRO A 290 51.81 5.84 12.64
C PRO A 290 53.05 5.56 13.49
N ARG A 291 53.66 4.39 13.30
CA ARG A 291 55.02 4.10 13.76
C ARG A 291 55.91 4.05 12.53
N VAL A 292 56.94 4.89 12.50
CA VAL A 292 57.93 4.96 11.42
C VAL A 292 58.76 3.68 11.41
N SER A 293 58.99 3.10 10.23
CA SER A 293 60.25 2.40 9.94
C SER A 293 60.56 2.44 8.44
N THR A 294 61.84 2.57 8.15
CA THR A 294 62.46 2.90 6.86
C THR A 294 62.75 1.63 6.02
N THR A 295 63.44 1.83 4.89
CA THR A 295 64.11 0.89 3.96
C THR A 295 63.20 0.27 2.89
N VAL A 296 63.24 0.74 1.63
CA VAL A 296 64.33 0.67 0.61
C VAL A 296 64.26 -0.64 -0.18
N ALA A 297 64.00 -0.52 -1.49
CA ALA A 297 64.09 -1.60 -2.46
C ALA A 297 65.56 -1.95 -2.78
N PRO A 298 65.85 -3.11 -3.39
CA PRO A 298 65.99 -3.05 -4.85
C PRO A 298 65.51 -4.30 -5.61
N ALA A 299 65.27 -4.14 -6.91
CA ALA A 299 65.43 -5.21 -7.90
C ALA A 299 66.88 -5.17 -8.44
N PRO A 300 67.42 -6.26 -9.00
CA PRO A 300 67.45 -6.30 -10.47
C PRO A 300 67.39 -7.70 -11.14
N LEU A 301 66.88 -7.68 -12.39
CA LEU A 301 67.36 -8.38 -13.60
C LEU A 301 67.71 -9.88 -13.58
N VAL A 302 67.00 -10.65 -14.42
CA VAL A 302 67.62 -11.53 -15.44
C VAL A 302 66.85 -11.37 -16.75
N ILE A 303 67.56 -11.15 -17.86
CA ILE A 303 67.01 -11.14 -19.23
C ILE A 303 67.59 -12.34 -19.98
N SER A 304 66.75 -13.10 -20.68
CA SER A 304 67.17 -14.10 -21.66
C SER A 304 67.07 -13.54 -23.09
N LYS A 305 68.02 -13.93 -23.94
CA LYS A 305 68.04 -13.66 -25.39
C LYS A 305 67.10 -14.65 -26.11
N ASP A 306 66.63 -14.49 -27.36
CA ASP A 306 67.38 -14.33 -28.62
C ASP A 306 66.39 -14.23 -29.83
N VAL A 307 66.94 -14.07 -31.04
CA VAL A 307 66.37 -14.33 -32.39
C VAL A 307 65.50 -13.24 -33.06
N THR A 308 66.21 -12.42 -33.84
CA THR A 308 65.89 -11.84 -35.16
C THR A 308 64.82 -12.53 -36.03
N SER A 309 63.97 -11.72 -36.69
CA SER A 309 63.94 -11.70 -38.17
C SER A 309 63.24 -10.46 -38.74
N THR A 310 63.76 -9.97 -39.87
CA THR A 310 63.36 -8.73 -40.55
C THR A 310 62.43 -9.03 -41.72
N ILE A 311 61.31 -8.30 -41.87
CA ILE A 311 60.55 -8.23 -43.14
C ILE A 311 60.30 -6.77 -43.50
N ALA A 312 60.51 -6.45 -44.78
CA ALA A 312 60.66 -5.09 -45.29
C ALA A 312 59.32 -4.38 -45.57
N THR A 313 59.36 -3.04 -45.49
CA THR A 313 58.28 -2.12 -45.88
C THR A 313 58.64 -1.35 -47.15
N ARG A 314 57.70 -1.27 -48.10
CA ARG A 314 57.61 -0.18 -49.09
C ARG A 314 56.18 0.39 -49.11
N PRO A 315 55.98 1.64 -49.58
CA PRO A 315 54.97 2.52 -49.00
C PRO A 315 53.74 2.78 -49.90
N SER A 316 52.57 3.01 -49.29
CA SER A 316 51.44 3.66 -49.98
C SER A 316 50.38 4.24 -49.02
N ALA A 317 50.03 5.51 -49.26
CA ALA A 317 48.79 6.23 -48.92
C ALA A 317 48.39 6.47 -47.43
N PRO A 318 48.02 7.72 -47.06
CA PRO A 318 47.51 8.04 -45.73
C PRO A 318 46.00 7.77 -45.63
N THR A 319 45.60 6.66 -45.00
CA THR A 319 44.23 6.47 -44.54
C THR A 319 44.22 6.39 -43.02
N THR A 320 44.02 7.53 -42.37
CA THR A 320 43.91 7.63 -40.90
C THR A 320 42.55 7.11 -40.41
N GLN A 321 42.29 5.82 -40.62
CA GLN A 321 41.29 5.11 -39.83
C GLN A 321 41.82 5.01 -38.40
N GLN A 322 41.39 5.93 -37.53
CA GLN A 322 41.54 5.77 -36.09
C GLN A 322 40.87 4.45 -35.69
N GLN A 323 41.68 3.44 -35.37
CA GLN A 323 41.18 2.16 -34.89
C GLN A 323 40.53 2.37 -33.52
N MET A 324 39.20 2.52 -33.51
CA MET A 324 38.41 2.66 -32.29
C MET A 324 38.84 1.59 -31.28
N THR A 325 39.17 2.00 -30.06
CA THR A 325 39.64 1.07 -29.04
C THR A 325 38.54 0.06 -28.68
N ALA A 326 38.89 -1.02 -27.99
CA ALA A 326 37.89 -1.94 -27.47
C ALA A 326 36.89 -1.23 -26.54
N TYR A 327 37.35 -0.21 -25.81
CA TYR A 327 36.53 0.66 -24.96
C TYR A 327 35.55 1.52 -25.77
N ASP A 328 36.01 2.17 -26.85
CA ASP A 328 35.14 2.98 -27.71
C ASP A 328 34.04 2.15 -28.37
N ARG A 329 34.34 0.91 -28.78
CA ARG A 329 33.36 -0.05 -29.32
C ARG A 329 32.33 -0.47 -28.26
N ILE A 330 32.73 -0.63 -27.00
CA ILE A 330 31.79 -0.89 -25.89
C ILE A 330 30.90 0.34 -25.64
N LEU A 331 31.48 1.54 -25.60
CA LEU A 331 30.75 2.80 -25.37
C LEU A 331 29.77 3.11 -26.51
N GLN A 332 30.16 2.86 -27.77
CA GLN A 332 29.28 2.98 -28.93
C GLN A 332 28.09 2.01 -28.84
N ARG A 333 28.34 0.73 -28.51
CA ARG A 333 27.28 -0.28 -28.27
C ARG A 333 26.36 0.10 -27.11
N GLN A 334 26.86 0.74 -26.05
CA GLN A 334 26.02 1.26 -24.95
C GLN A 334 25.12 2.41 -25.43
N ARG A 335 25.68 3.42 -26.11
CA ARG A 335 24.92 4.53 -26.69
C ARG A 335 23.86 4.06 -27.68
N GLU A 336 24.18 3.04 -28.48
CA GLU A 336 23.24 2.42 -29.43
C GLU A 336 22.12 1.64 -28.74
N LYS A 337 22.44 0.81 -27.73
CA LYS A 337 21.43 0.16 -26.88
C LYS A 337 20.50 1.18 -26.22
N GLU A 338 21.03 2.32 -25.80
CA GLU A 338 20.24 3.39 -25.19
C GLU A 338 19.33 4.11 -26.20
N ARG A 339 19.83 4.45 -27.40
CA ARG A 339 18.98 4.95 -28.51
C ARG A 339 17.87 3.96 -28.84
N ASN A 340 18.19 2.68 -28.99
CA ASN A 340 17.21 1.62 -29.29
C ASN A 340 16.19 1.44 -28.15
N ARG A 341 16.57 1.68 -26.89
CA ARG A 341 15.66 1.70 -25.73
C ARG A 341 14.72 2.91 -25.76
N GLN A 342 15.24 4.09 -26.14
CA GLN A 342 14.41 5.30 -26.31
C GLN A 342 13.45 5.17 -27.49
N GLN A 343 13.89 4.59 -28.62
CA GLN A 343 13.06 4.34 -29.79
C GLN A 343 11.88 3.41 -29.46
N ARG A 344 12.14 2.23 -28.88
CA ARG A 344 11.06 1.31 -28.43
C ARG A 344 10.08 1.99 -27.46
N LYS A 345 10.55 2.92 -26.62
CA LYS A 345 9.70 3.71 -25.71
C LYS A 345 8.82 4.73 -26.47
N ARG A 346 9.32 5.32 -27.57
CA ARG A 346 8.53 6.20 -28.47
C ARG A 346 7.51 5.39 -29.27
N GLU A 347 7.91 4.27 -29.87
CA GLU A 347 7.04 3.36 -30.62
C GLU A 347 5.91 2.82 -29.74
N ARG A 348 6.22 2.36 -28.51
CA ARG A 348 5.18 1.91 -27.55
C ARG A 348 4.20 3.02 -27.17
N ARG A 349 4.66 4.28 -27.06
CA ARG A 349 3.78 5.44 -26.83
C ARG A 349 2.89 5.75 -28.03
N GLN A 350 3.44 5.67 -29.26
CA GLN A 350 2.66 5.87 -30.49
C GLN A 350 1.61 4.77 -30.67
N ARG A 351 1.97 3.50 -30.45
CA ARG A 351 1.04 2.37 -30.50
C ARG A 351 -0.10 2.51 -29.49
N MET A 352 0.20 2.85 -28.22
CA MET A 352 -0.84 3.13 -27.22
C MET A 352 -1.76 4.30 -27.61
N ARG A 353 -1.24 5.32 -28.31
CA ARG A 353 -2.04 6.43 -28.84
C ARG A 353 -2.95 5.98 -29.99
N GLN A 354 -2.45 5.15 -30.92
CA GLN A 354 -3.24 4.57 -32.01
C GLN A 354 -4.33 3.64 -31.48
N GLU A 355 -4.01 2.70 -30.58
CA GLU A 355 -5.00 1.80 -29.96
C GLU A 355 -6.09 2.58 -29.19
N ARG A 356 -5.75 3.70 -28.54
CA ARG A 356 -6.73 4.58 -27.89
C ARG A 356 -7.65 5.28 -28.91
N LEU A 357 -7.12 5.75 -30.03
CA LEU A 357 -7.91 6.37 -31.11
C LEU A 357 -8.82 5.34 -31.80
N GLU A 358 -8.33 4.13 -32.05
CA GLU A 358 -9.10 3.04 -32.64
C GLU A 358 -10.26 2.60 -31.72
N ARG A 359 -10.00 2.46 -30.41
CA ARG A 359 -11.06 2.20 -29.41
C ARG A 359 -12.11 3.31 -29.39
N GLN A 360 -11.71 4.59 -29.48
CA GLN A 360 -12.65 5.70 -29.58
C GLN A 360 -13.46 5.68 -30.89
N ARG A 361 -12.86 5.25 -32.01
CA ARG A 361 -13.56 5.07 -33.27
C ARG A 361 -14.60 3.96 -33.19
N LYS A 362 -14.21 2.77 -32.70
CA LYS A 362 -15.13 1.63 -32.49
C LYS A 362 -16.30 2.00 -31.57
N MET A 363 -16.04 2.68 -30.45
CA MET A 363 -17.09 3.22 -29.56
C MET A 363 -18.05 4.22 -30.24
N ARG A 364 -17.60 4.97 -31.25
CA ARG A 364 -18.45 5.89 -32.03
C ARG A 364 -19.27 5.17 -33.10
N GLU A 365 -18.70 4.15 -33.73
CA GLU A 365 -19.39 3.30 -34.70
C GLU A 365 -20.47 2.45 -34.01
N GLU A 366 -20.17 1.82 -32.87
CA GLU A 366 -21.14 1.07 -32.07
C GLU A 366 -22.29 1.96 -31.55
N LYS A 367 -21.98 3.19 -31.10
CA LYS A 367 -23.03 4.17 -30.73
C LYS A 367 -23.89 4.63 -31.91
N ARG A 368 -23.40 4.56 -33.15
CA ARG A 368 -24.22 4.83 -34.35
C ARG A 368 -25.12 3.66 -34.66
N GLN A 369 -24.61 2.42 -34.59
CA GLN A 369 -25.40 1.20 -34.81
C GLN A 369 -26.55 1.09 -33.80
N ARG A 370 -26.28 1.22 -32.50
CA ARG A 370 -27.32 1.18 -31.46
C ARG A 370 -28.41 2.23 -31.68
N LYS A 371 -28.07 3.43 -32.15
CA LYS A 371 -29.06 4.47 -32.49
C LYS A 371 -29.93 4.07 -33.68
N GLN A 372 -29.34 3.47 -34.72
CA GLN A 372 -30.09 2.98 -35.87
C GLN A 372 -31.00 1.79 -35.50
N GLU A 373 -30.57 0.93 -34.59
CA GLU A 373 -31.39 -0.15 -34.02
C GLU A 373 -32.55 0.39 -33.18
N GLU A 374 -32.30 1.36 -32.28
CA GLU A 374 -33.35 2.04 -31.50
C GLU A 374 -34.37 2.75 -32.40
N GLU A 375 -33.91 3.41 -33.47
CA GLU A 375 -34.75 4.12 -34.43
C GLU A 375 -35.59 3.15 -35.28
N HIS A 376 -35.02 2.03 -35.70
CA HIS A 376 -35.75 0.97 -36.40
C HIS A 376 -36.76 0.25 -35.50
N GLN A 377 -36.42 -0.03 -34.23
CA GLN A 377 -37.36 -0.59 -33.25
C GLN A 377 -38.53 0.38 -32.99
N ARG A 378 -38.29 1.68 -32.89
CA ARG A 378 -39.35 2.69 -32.77
C ARG A 378 -40.29 2.70 -33.99
N GLN A 379 -39.76 2.57 -35.20
CA GLN A 379 -40.57 2.48 -36.42
C GLN A 379 -41.45 1.21 -36.41
N GLN A 380 -40.88 0.03 -36.10
CA GLN A 380 -41.65 -1.22 -35.98
C GLN A 380 -42.71 -1.16 -34.87
N GLN A 381 -42.43 -0.43 -33.78
CA GLN A 381 -43.37 -0.26 -32.68
C GLN A 381 -44.53 0.68 -33.08
N GLN A 382 -44.25 1.78 -33.78
CA GLN A 382 -45.28 2.65 -34.35
C GLN A 382 -46.14 1.93 -35.40
N GLU A 383 -45.55 1.09 -36.23
CA GLU A 383 -46.27 0.28 -37.24
C GLU A 383 -47.19 -0.75 -36.57
N ARG A 384 -46.75 -1.39 -35.47
CA ARG A 384 -47.60 -2.26 -34.63
C ARG A 384 -48.73 -1.48 -33.95
N GLU A 385 -48.46 -0.30 -33.42
CA GLU A 385 -49.47 0.56 -32.78
C GLU A 385 -50.54 1.02 -33.80
N GLN A 386 -50.16 1.30 -35.05
CA GLN A 386 -51.10 1.60 -36.14
C GLN A 386 -51.95 0.38 -36.54
N LEU A 387 -51.35 -0.81 -36.59
CA LEU A 387 -52.07 -2.06 -36.88
C LEU A 387 -53.04 -2.50 -35.77
N GLN A 388 -52.92 -1.93 -34.56
CA GLN A 388 -53.74 -2.31 -33.40
C GLN A 388 -54.95 -1.38 -33.17
N GLN A 389 -55.11 -0.31 -33.96
CA GLN A 389 -56.26 0.60 -33.89
C GLN A 389 -57.43 0.16 -34.80
N GLN A 390 -58.03 -0.98 -34.49
CA GLN A 390 -59.28 -1.45 -35.14
C GLN A 390 -60.28 -2.07 -34.15
N GLU A 391 -60.79 -1.27 -33.21
CA GLU A 391 -62.14 -1.43 -32.63
C GLU A 391 -62.50 -0.19 -31.79
N PRO A 392 -63.72 0.39 -31.91
CA PRO A 392 -64.12 1.56 -31.12
C PRO A 392 -64.67 1.16 -29.73
N PRO A 393 -64.09 1.66 -28.62
CA PRO A 393 -64.60 1.37 -27.27
C PRO A 393 -65.83 2.20 -26.92
N SER A 394 -66.61 1.73 -25.94
CA SER A 394 -67.87 2.36 -25.54
C SER A 394 -67.70 3.69 -24.78
N GLU A 395 -68.65 4.61 -24.95
CA GLU A 395 -68.59 6.01 -24.46
C GLU A 395 -68.19 6.20 -22.97
N PRO A 396 -68.68 5.39 -21.99
CA PRO A 396 -68.35 5.61 -20.59
C PRO A 396 -66.89 5.28 -20.23
N GLU A 397 -66.29 4.31 -20.91
CA GLU A 397 -64.90 3.93 -20.70
C GLU A 397 -63.96 4.90 -21.40
N ALA A 398 -64.31 5.36 -22.60
CA ALA A 398 -63.54 6.34 -23.36
C ALA A 398 -63.30 7.65 -22.57
N LEU A 399 -64.27 8.12 -21.78
CA LEU A 399 -64.10 9.30 -20.92
C LEU A 399 -63.12 9.06 -19.75
N ARG A 400 -63.15 7.87 -19.12
CA ARG A 400 -62.20 7.52 -18.06
C ARG A 400 -60.80 7.27 -18.62
N GLN A 401 -60.69 6.62 -19.77
CA GLN A 401 -59.44 6.39 -20.47
C GLN A 401 -58.81 7.71 -20.90
N ARG A 402 -59.56 8.64 -21.51
CA ARG A 402 -59.06 9.99 -21.84
C ARG A 402 -58.56 10.76 -20.61
N ALA A 403 -59.25 10.69 -19.48
CA ALA A 403 -58.78 11.34 -18.24
C ALA A 403 -57.47 10.73 -17.72
N ILE A 404 -57.34 9.40 -17.76
CA ILE A 404 -56.12 8.68 -17.36
C ILE A 404 -54.97 8.98 -18.36
N GLU A 405 -55.25 8.99 -19.66
CA GLU A 405 -54.29 9.33 -20.72
C GLU A 405 -53.82 10.78 -20.62
N GLU A 406 -54.72 11.73 -20.33
CA GLU A 406 -54.36 13.14 -20.15
C GLU A 406 -53.50 13.33 -18.89
N GLN A 407 -53.80 12.60 -17.81
CA GLN A 407 -52.98 12.61 -16.59
C GLN A 407 -51.61 11.95 -16.82
N GLN A 408 -51.55 10.79 -17.49
CA GLN A 408 -50.29 10.15 -17.88
C GLN A 408 -49.49 10.99 -18.88
N LYS A 409 -50.15 11.74 -19.76
CA LYS A 409 -49.50 12.67 -20.69
C LYS A 409 -48.85 13.83 -19.93
N LYS A 410 -49.55 14.42 -18.95
CA LYS A 410 -48.99 15.45 -18.06
C LYS A 410 -47.79 14.92 -17.25
N GLU A 411 -47.87 13.69 -16.72
CA GLU A 411 -46.72 13.05 -16.05
C GLU A 411 -45.54 12.78 -17.00
N ARG A 412 -45.79 12.34 -18.24
CA ARG A 412 -44.73 12.15 -19.25
C ARG A 412 -44.09 13.48 -19.65
N GLU A 413 -44.88 14.53 -19.85
CA GLU A 413 -44.40 15.87 -20.16
C GLU A 413 -43.56 16.45 -19.01
N GLN A 414 -44.00 16.29 -17.75
CA GLN A 414 -43.19 16.64 -16.57
C GLN A 414 -41.90 15.82 -16.48
N ARG A 415 -41.94 14.50 -16.69
CA ARG A 415 -40.73 13.66 -16.71
C ARG A 415 -39.77 14.04 -17.82
N GLU A 416 -40.26 14.35 -19.03
CA GLU A 416 -39.42 14.84 -20.12
C GLU A 416 -38.80 16.20 -19.80
N GLN A 417 -39.53 17.12 -19.15
CA GLN A 417 -38.96 18.40 -18.71
C GLN A 417 -37.87 18.19 -17.65
N LEU A 418 -38.09 17.29 -16.69
CA LEU A 418 -37.10 16.95 -15.65
C LEU A 418 -35.84 16.31 -16.25
N ASP A 419 -36.00 15.33 -17.14
CA ASP A 419 -34.90 14.64 -17.82
C ASP A 419 -34.16 15.57 -18.81
N LYS A 420 -34.84 16.53 -19.43
CA LYS A 420 -34.20 17.63 -20.19
C LYS A 420 -33.38 18.54 -19.26
N GLN A 421 -33.89 18.91 -18.08
CA GLN A 421 -33.14 19.69 -17.09
C GLN A 421 -31.91 18.93 -16.55
N GLU A 422 -32.05 17.65 -16.17
CA GLU A 422 -30.91 16.82 -15.75
C GLU A 422 -29.85 16.70 -16.86
N LYS A 423 -30.27 16.51 -18.12
CA LYS A 423 -29.35 16.46 -19.26
C LYS A 423 -28.64 17.79 -19.49
N GLN A 424 -29.34 18.91 -19.34
CA GLN A 424 -28.75 20.26 -19.40
C GLN A 424 -27.69 20.44 -18.30
N GLN A 425 -28.05 20.15 -17.03
CA GLN A 425 -27.15 20.26 -15.88
C GLN A 425 -25.93 19.34 -16.01
N ARG A 426 -26.10 18.08 -16.41
CA ARG A 426 -24.99 17.15 -16.66
C ARG A 426 -24.06 17.64 -17.78
N LYS A 427 -24.61 18.24 -18.83
CA LYS A 427 -23.81 18.80 -19.93
C LYS A 427 -22.98 20.00 -19.47
N GLU A 428 -23.58 20.92 -18.70
CA GLU A 428 -22.85 22.04 -18.12
C GLU A 428 -21.82 21.61 -17.05
N GLN A 429 -22.08 20.54 -16.30
CA GLN A 429 -21.10 19.95 -15.39
C GLN A 429 -19.90 19.37 -16.15
N GLN A 430 -20.15 18.59 -17.21
CA GLN A 430 -19.09 18.06 -18.08
C GLN A 430 -18.30 19.16 -18.78
N GLU A 431 -18.94 20.26 -19.16
CA GLU A 431 -18.27 21.42 -19.78
C GLU A 431 -17.38 22.16 -18.76
N ARG A 432 -17.87 22.41 -17.54
CA ARG A 432 -17.07 22.96 -16.43
C ARG A 432 -15.92 22.05 -16.00
N GLU A 433 -16.12 20.73 -16.00
CA GLU A 433 -15.05 19.75 -15.73
C GLU A 433 -14.00 19.75 -16.85
N LEU A 434 -14.42 19.77 -18.11
CA LEU A 434 -13.52 19.85 -19.26
C LEU A 434 -12.72 21.16 -19.29
N GLU A 435 -13.34 22.28 -18.88
CA GLU A 435 -12.66 23.57 -18.76
C GLU A 435 -11.63 23.58 -17.64
N ARG A 436 -11.95 23.03 -16.46
CA ARG A 436 -10.97 22.80 -15.38
C ARG A 436 -9.80 21.93 -15.83
N LEU A 437 -10.06 20.85 -16.58
CA LEU A 437 -9.01 19.98 -17.13
C LEU A 437 -8.14 20.70 -18.17
N LYS A 438 -8.71 21.58 -19.00
CA LYS A 438 -7.94 22.45 -19.92
C LYS A 438 -7.03 23.41 -19.14
N GLN A 439 -7.55 24.08 -18.12
CA GLN A 439 -6.77 24.99 -17.27
C GLN A 439 -5.63 24.26 -16.55
N GLN A 440 -5.87 23.06 -16.01
CA GLN A 440 -4.83 22.22 -15.41
C GLN A 440 -3.76 21.83 -16.43
N HIS A 441 -4.14 21.41 -17.63
CA HIS A 441 -3.19 21.08 -18.70
C HIS A 441 -2.37 22.31 -19.13
N GLU A 442 -2.96 23.50 -19.19
CA GLU A 442 -2.22 24.72 -19.53
C GLU A 442 -1.22 25.12 -18.43
N ILE A 443 -1.60 24.96 -17.15
CA ILE A 443 -0.69 25.16 -16.01
C ILE A 443 0.46 24.15 -16.06
N GLU A 444 0.19 22.86 -16.35
CA GLU A 444 1.24 21.85 -16.53
C GLU A 444 2.18 22.19 -17.69
N GLU A 445 1.68 22.60 -18.85
CA GLU A 445 2.51 23.00 -20.00
C GLU A 445 3.37 24.23 -19.70
N ARG A 446 2.80 25.25 -19.02
CA ARG A 446 3.56 26.42 -18.55
C ARG A 446 4.63 26.04 -17.53
N GLN A 447 4.39 25.03 -16.68
CA GLN A 447 5.40 24.55 -15.73
C GLN A 447 6.50 23.75 -16.46
N ARG A 448 6.15 22.86 -17.39
CA ARG A 448 7.11 22.13 -18.24
C ARG A 448 8.01 23.08 -19.02
N ALA A 449 7.46 24.15 -19.58
CA ALA A 449 8.25 25.16 -20.30
C ALA A 449 9.30 25.84 -19.39
N LYS A 450 8.95 26.17 -18.15
CA LYS A 450 9.88 26.72 -17.15
C LYS A 450 10.94 25.71 -16.73
N ASP A 451 10.55 24.45 -16.54
CA ASP A 451 11.47 23.38 -16.16
C ASP A 451 12.49 23.09 -17.30
N ASP A 452 12.03 23.07 -18.56
CA ASP A 452 12.87 22.93 -19.76
C ASP A 452 13.81 24.14 -19.95
N GLU A 453 13.35 25.36 -19.68
CA GLU A 453 14.20 26.56 -19.69
C GLU A 453 15.27 26.52 -18.59
N ALA A 454 14.90 26.12 -17.36
CA ALA A 454 15.83 25.93 -16.26
C ALA A 454 16.87 24.83 -16.54
N LEU A 455 16.48 23.77 -17.27
CA LEU A 455 17.39 22.74 -17.76
C LEU A 455 18.39 23.30 -18.79
N ARG A 456 17.93 24.05 -19.80
CA ARG A 456 18.83 24.72 -20.77
C ARG A 456 19.84 25.64 -20.09
N LEU A 457 19.38 26.46 -19.13
CA LEU A 457 20.26 27.36 -18.37
C LEU A 457 21.24 26.61 -17.45
N ARG A 458 20.91 25.37 -17.03
CA ARG A 458 21.82 24.48 -16.30
C ARG A 458 22.84 23.85 -17.24
N GLU A 459 22.43 23.41 -18.43
CA GLU A 459 23.32 22.84 -19.45
C GLU A 459 24.33 23.88 -19.94
N GLN A 460 23.91 25.11 -20.22
CA GLN A 460 24.82 26.21 -20.57
C GLN A 460 25.87 26.49 -19.48
N ARG A 461 25.47 26.47 -18.19
CA ARG A 461 26.41 26.65 -17.07
C ARG A 461 27.41 25.50 -16.98
N LEU A 462 26.96 24.25 -17.17
CA LEU A 462 27.84 23.08 -17.19
C LEU A 462 28.78 23.07 -18.40
N GLN A 463 28.32 23.54 -19.56
CA GLN A 463 29.15 23.68 -20.75
C GLN A 463 30.23 24.75 -20.53
N LYS A 464 29.86 25.94 -20.06
CA LYS A 464 30.82 27.01 -19.75
C LYS A 464 31.86 26.59 -18.70
N GLN A 465 31.45 25.81 -17.69
CA GLN A 465 32.38 25.24 -16.72
C GLN A 465 33.39 24.28 -17.39
N ARG A 466 32.92 23.38 -18.26
CA ARG A 466 33.80 22.45 -19.00
C ARG A 466 34.74 23.15 -19.97
N GLU A 467 34.31 24.26 -20.56
CA GLU A 467 35.15 25.11 -21.42
C GLU A 467 36.28 25.74 -20.60
N LEU A 468 35.98 26.31 -19.43
CA LEU A 468 36.99 26.84 -18.49
C LEU A 468 37.95 25.76 -17.98
N GLU A 469 37.45 24.58 -17.59
CA GLU A 469 38.28 23.44 -17.17
C GLU A 469 39.19 22.95 -18.32
N ALA A 470 38.73 23.03 -19.58
CA ALA A 470 39.52 22.68 -20.75
C ALA A 470 40.58 23.74 -21.10
N GLU A 471 40.27 25.03 -20.94
CA GLU A 471 41.25 26.12 -21.10
C GLU A 471 42.33 26.06 -20.01
N GLU A 472 41.95 25.87 -18.75
CA GLU A 472 42.90 25.71 -17.65
C GLU A 472 43.81 24.50 -17.87
N LYS A 473 43.26 23.37 -18.34
CA LYS A 473 44.05 22.19 -18.71
C LYS A 473 45.03 22.49 -19.84
N ARG A 474 44.62 23.20 -20.90
CA ARG A 474 45.52 23.60 -22.00
C ARG A 474 46.64 24.53 -21.51
N ALA A 475 46.32 25.50 -20.65
CA ALA A 475 47.30 26.41 -20.06
C ALA A 475 48.34 25.65 -19.20
N ARG A 476 47.89 24.68 -18.39
CA ARG A 476 48.77 23.80 -17.61
C ARG A 476 49.66 22.92 -18.50
N GLU A 477 49.12 22.37 -19.60
CA GLU A 477 49.87 21.57 -20.58
C GLU A 477 50.90 22.43 -21.35
N GLU A 478 50.56 23.67 -21.70
CA GLU A 478 51.47 24.62 -22.34
C GLU A 478 52.59 25.08 -21.39
N LEU A 479 52.27 25.36 -20.12
CA LEU A 479 53.25 25.70 -19.09
C LEU A 479 54.25 24.55 -18.88
N LEU A 480 53.77 23.31 -18.76
CA LEU A 480 54.62 22.13 -18.64
C LEU A 480 55.50 21.91 -19.89
N ARG A 481 54.99 22.26 -21.08
CA ARG A 481 55.78 22.23 -22.32
C ARG A 481 56.88 23.29 -22.33
N LYS A 482 56.62 24.51 -21.84
CA LYS A 482 57.62 25.58 -21.71
C LYS A 482 58.71 25.20 -20.71
N GLN A 483 58.32 24.73 -19.52
CA GLN A 483 59.26 24.24 -18.49
C GLN A 483 60.17 23.13 -19.01
N LYS A 484 59.63 22.17 -19.80
CA LYS A 484 60.45 21.13 -20.43
C LYS A 484 61.43 21.68 -21.47
N ALA A 485 61.01 22.64 -22.29
CA ALA A 485 61.89 23.26 -23.28
C ALA A 485 63.02 24.08 -22.60
N GLU A 486 62.71 24.83 -21.54
CA GLU A 486 63.69 25.55 -20.72
C GLU A 486 64.66 24.58 -20.03
N GLN A 487 64.16 23.45 -19.50
CA GLN A 487 65.00 22.41 -18.91
C GLN A 487 65.92 21.75 -19.95
N GLU A 488 65.40 21.37 -21.12
CA GLU A 488 66.21 20.83 -22.21
C GLU A 488 67.28 21.83 -22.71
N GLU A 489 67.01 23.13 -22.68
CA GLU A 489 67.99 24.15 -23.03
C GLU A 489 69.05 24.31 -21.93
N ALA A 490 68.66 24.31 -20.65
CA ALA A 490 69.57 24.32 -19.52
C ALA A 490 70.50 23.10 -19.50
N ASP A 491 69.96 21.91 -19.75
CA ASP A 491 70.72 20.65 -19.85
C ASP A 491 71.74 20.71 -21.01
N ARG A 492 71.37 21.29 -22.16
CA ARG A 492 72.29 21.51 -23.30
C ARG A 492 73.40 22.51 -22.96
N ARG A 493 73.07 23.62 -22.28
CA ARG A 493 74.06 24.62 -21.85
C ARG A 493 75.05 24.00 -20.86
N TYR A 494 74.57 23.25 -19.87
CA TYR A 494 75.40 22.54 -18.90
C TYR A 494 76.29 21.47 -19.55
N ALA A 495 75.75 20.69 -20.50
CA ALA A 495 76.54 19.71 -21.25
C ALA A 495 77.66 20.37 -22.08
N ALA A 496 77.39 21.53 -22.70
CA ALA A 496 78.39 22.29 -23.45
C ALA A 496 79.47 22.88 -22.54
N GLU A 497 79.09 23.40 -21.37
CA GLU A 497 80.03 23.90 -20.35
C GLU A 497 80.94 22.79 -19.84
N ARG A 498 80.39 21.61 -19.51
CA ARG A 498 81.14 20.42 -19.09
C ARG A 498 82.11 19.94 -20.17
N ALA A 499 81.71 19.93 -21.44
CA ALA A 499 82.59 19.58 -22.55
C ALA A 499 83.72 20.60 -22.75
N ALA A 500 83.45 21.89 -22.56
CA ALA A 500 84.45 22.95 -22.62
C ALA A 500 85.44 22.89 -21.43
N GLU A 501 84.95 22.60 -20.23
CA GLU A 501 85.76 22.36 -19.03
C GLU A 501 86.67 21.13 -19.22
N GLU A 502 86.12 20.02 -19.69
CA GLU A 502 86.91 18.81 -19.95
C GLU A 502 87.98 19.05 -21.03
N LYS A 503 87.64 19.78 -22.10
CA LYS A 503 88.62 20.18 -23.12
C LYS A 503 89.73 21.05 -22.54
N ARG A 504 89.41 22.06 -21.72
CA ARG A 504 90.41 22.89 -21.03
C ARG A 504 91.32 22.07 -20.12
N LEU A 505 90.76 21.12 -19.36
CA LEU A 505 91.55 20.24 -18.48
C LEU A 505 92.47 19.31 -19.27
N ARG A 506 92.04 18.82 -20.44
CA ARG A 506 92.89 18.04 -21.36
C ARG A 506 94.02 18.88 -21.95
N GLU A 507 93.74 20.09 -22.43
CA GLU A 507 94.74 21.03 -22.94
C GLU A 507 95.73 21.47 -21.84
N GLU A 508 95.28 21.66 -20.60
CA GLU A 508 96.15 21.96 -19.46
C GLU A 508 97.02 20.76 -19.08
N HIS A 509 96.47 19.54 -19.13
CA HIS A 509 97.22 18.30 -18.92
C HIS A 509 98.28 18.07 -20.02
N GLU A 510 97.96 18.38 -21.28
CA GLU A 510 98.89 18.31 -22.41
C GLU A 510 100.02 19.36 -22.31
N LYS A 511 99.70 20.59 -21.90
CA LYS A 511 100.73 21.61 -21.58
C LYS A 511 101.62 21.20 -20.42
N ARG A 512 101.06 20.67 -19.33
CA ARG A 512 101.83 20.13 -18.19
C ARG A 512 102.75 18.97 -18.60
N LEU A 513 102.38 18.17 -19.61
CA LEU A 513 103.24 17.13 -20.19
C LEU A 513 104.39 17.70 -21.04
N GLN A 514 104.19 18.86 -21.68
CA GLN A 514 105.25 19.56 -22.42
C GLN A 514 106.22 20.31 -21.49
N GLU A 515 105.70 20.95 -20.43
CA GLU A 515 106.50 21.64 -19.40
C GLU A 515 107.29 20.66 -18.50
N ALA A 516 106.92 19.38 -18.46
CA ALA A 516 107.61 18.34 -17.68
C ALA A 516 108.94 17.83 -18.31
N LYS A 517 109.53 18.57 -19.27
CA LYS A 517 110.82 18.23 -19.91
C LYS A 517 111.94 19.27 -19.69
N SER A 518 112.07 19.82 -18.48
CA SER A 518 113.33 20.42 -18.01
C SER A 518 113.39 20.54 -16.48
N GLU A 519 114.58 20.30 -15.91
CA GLU A 519 114.94 20.46 -14.49
C GLU A 519 114.01 19.84 -13.44
N GLN A 520 114.16 18.51 -13.38
CA GLN A 520 113.57 17.56 -12.46
C GLN A 520 113.44 18.01 -10.98
N GLU A 521 112.19 18.03 -10.53
CA GLU A 521 111.67 17.21 -9.41
C GLU A 521 112.17 17.43 -7.97
N ARG A 522 113.26 18.14 -7.69
CA ARG A 522 113.77 18.30 -6.30
C ARG A 522 113.14 19.43 -5.47
N GLN A 523 112.78 20.57 -6.06
CA GLN A 523 112.07 21.65 -5.34
C GLN A 523 110.54 21.50 -5.40
N LEU A 524 110.07 20.60 -6.27
CA LEU A 524 108.67 20.53 -6.67
C LEU A 524 107.76 19.96 -5.56
N GLN A 525 108.31 19.22 -4.59
CA GLN A 525 107.52 18.51 -3.58
C GLN A 525 107.09 19.41 -2.42
N GLU A 526 107.98 20.24 -1.85
CA GLU A 526 107.61 21.25 -0.84
C GLU A 526 106.68 22.33 -1.41
N ALA A 527 106.95 22.81 -2.63
CA ALA A 527 106.08 23.76 -3.32
C ALA A 527 104.69 23.17 -3.62
N ARG A 528 104.60 21.88 -3.98
CA ARG A 528 103.32 21.15 -4.13
C ARG A 528 102.60 20.98 -2.79
N GLU A 529 103.29 20.87 -1.67
CA GLU A 529 102.64 20.79 -0.35
C GLU A 529 102.15 22.15 0.16
N ALA A 530 102.94 23.21 0.01
CA ALA A 530 102.53 24.58 0.32
C ALA A 530 101.29 24.98 -0.51
N LYS A 531 101.37 24.82 -1.83
CA LYS A 531 100.25 25.11 -2.75
C LYS A 531 99.01 24.24 -2.47
N ARG A 532 99.19 23.00 -2.01
CA ARG A 532 98.08 22.13 -1.58
C ARG A 532 97.44 22.61 -0.26
N ARG A 533 98.21 23.20 0.67
CA ARG A 533 97.66 23.81 1.90
C ARG A 533 96.89 25.08 1.57
N GLU A 534 97.40 25.94 0.69
CA GLU A 534 96.70 27.13 0.20
C GLU A 534 95.42 26.77 -0.57
N GLN A 535 95.49 25.81 -1.50
CA GLN A 535 94.32 25.33 -2.23
C GLN A 535 93.26 24.74 -1.29
N LYS A 536 93.65 23.96 -0.28
CA LYS A 536 92.71 23.48 0.75
C LYS A 536 92.09 24.61 1.57
N ALA A 537 92.86 25.63 1.95
CA ALA A 537 92.31 26.79 2.67
C ALA A 537 91.33 27.62 1.82
N ILE A 538 91.59 27.74 0.51
CA ILE A 538 90.66 28.37 -0.45
C ILE A 538 89.42 27.50 -0.65
N GLU A 539 89.59 26.19 -0.79
CA GLU A 539 88.50 25.21 -0.94
C GLU A 539 87.59 25.18 0.30
N GLU A 540 88.15 25.24 1.51
CA GLU A 540 87.39 25.34 2.76
C GLU A 540 86.63 26.67 2.87
N ARG A 541 87.24 27.80 2.48
CA ARG A 541 86.54 29.10 2.41
C ARG A 541 85.40 29.10 1.40
N LEU A 542 85.59 28.51 0.22
CA LEU A 542 84.54 28.37 -0.80
C LEU A 542 83.42 27.45 -0.32
N LYS A 543 83.75 26.30 0.30
CA LYS A 543 82.78 25.39 0.91
C LYS A 543 81.97 26.05 2.02
N GLU A 544 82.59 26.92 2.82
CA GLU A 544 81.90 27.65 3.88
C GLU A 544 80.98 28.75 3.31
N GLN A 545 81.43 29.49 2.30
CA GLN A 545 80.55 30.43 1.56
C GLN A 545 79.39 29.70 0.86
N GLU A 546 79.63 28.52 0.29
CA GLU A 546 78.60 27.71 -0.35
C GLU A 546 77.60 27.17 0.68
N ARG A 547 78.06 26.69 1.84
CA ARG A 547 77.19 26.31 2.98
C ARG A 547 76.31 27.47 3.44
N GLN A 548 76.88 28.67 3.57
CA GLN A 548 76.12 29.86 3.98
C GLN A 548 75.06 30.24 2.93
N ARG A 549 75.38 30.16 1.63
CA ARG A 549 74.41 30.34 0.54
C ARG A 549 73.32 29.26 0.56
N GLN A 550 73.68 27.99 0.72
CA GLN A 550 72.72 26.89 0.82
C GLN A 550 71.82 27.02 2.06
N GLU A 551 72.34 27.48 3.19
CA GLU A 551 71.52 27.74 4.37
C GLU A 551 70.58 28.93 4.17
N GLN A 552 71.03 30.00 3.52
CA GLN A 552 70.18 31.14 3.17
C GLN A 552 69.02 30.70 2.24
N ILE A 553 69.33 29.98 1.15
CA ILE A 553 68.32 29.44 0.22
C ILE A 553 67.33 28.54 0.97
N ARG A 554 67.81 27.70 1.91
CA ARG A 554 66.93 26.85 2.73
C ARG A 554 66.01 27.68 3.64
N ARG A 555 66.48 28.81 4.19
CA ARG A 555 65.65 29.71 5.02
C ARG A 555 64.60 30.42 4.16
N GLU A 556 64.98 30.92 2.99
CA GLU A 556 64.07 31.55 2.02
C GLU A 556 62.97 30.57 1.56
N GLN A 557 63.34 29.34 1.19
CA GLN A 557 62.40 28.26 0.87
C GLN A 557 61.44 27.92 2.03
N GLN A 558 61.93 27.92 3.28
CA GLN A 558 61.08 27.69 4.45
C GLN A 558 60.13 28.85 4.76
N GLU A 559 60.47 30.08 4.38
CA GLU A 559 59.57 31.23 4.49
C GLU A 559 58.52 31.24 3.36
N GLU A 560 58.91 30.88 2.15
CA GLU A 560 58.01 30.71 1.00
C GLU A 560 57.01 29.56 1.24
N GLU A 561 57.48 28.40 1.74
CA GLU A 561 56.60 27.27 2.10
C GLU A 561 55.55 27.68 3.15
N LYS A 562 55.95 28.44 4.18
CA LYS A 562 55.02 28.98 5.19
C LYS A 562 54.03 30.00 4.62
N ARG A 563 54.45 30.83 3.66
CA ARG A 563 53.54 31.76 2.95
C ARG A 563 52.50 31.01 2.14
N LEU A 564 52.91 29.99 1.38
CA LEU A 564 52.02 29.13 0.61
C LEU A 564 51.10 28.28 1.50
N GLU A 565 51.58 27.83 2.66
CA GLU A 565 50.74 27.16 3.67
C GLU A 565 49.66 28.11 4.24
N LEU A 566 50.04 29.35 4.58
CA LEU A 566 49.10 30.37 5.06
C LEU A 566 48.05 30.73 4.00
N GLU A 567 48.45 30.88 2.74
CA GLU A 567 47.55 31.15 1.62
C GLU A 567 46.53 30.00 1.44
N ARG A 568 46.99 28.75 1.43
CA ARG A 568 46.11 27.57 1.38
C ARG A 568 45.14 27.51 2.56
N LEU A 569 45.56 27.91 3.76
CA LEU A 569 44.70 27.98 4.94
C LEU A 569 43.65 29.10 4.81
N GLU A 570 44.01 30.25 4.23
CA GLU A 570 43.05 31.31 3.92
C GLU A 570 42.03 30.89 2.86
N GLU A 571 42.47 30.23 1.79
CA GLU A 571 41.59 29.70 0.74
C GLU A 571 40.62 28.66 1.32
N ALA A 572 41.12 27.72 2.14
CA ALA A 572 40.30 26.74 2.84
C ALA A 572 39.25 27.42 3.73
N ARG A 573 39.65 28.44 4.51
CA ARG A 573 38.72 29.23 5.34
C ARG A 573 37.65 29.95 4.50
N ARG A 574 38.03 30.55 3.37
CA ARG A 574 37.08 31.21 2.43
C ARG A 574 36.12 30.20 1.80
N PHE A 575 36.59 29.00 1.48
CA PHE A 575 35.75 27.90 0.99
C PHE A 575 34.76 27.43 2.06
N GLU A 576 35.21 27.17 3.29
CA GLU A 576 34.35 26.80 4.42
C GLU A 576 33.29 27.86 4.73
N GLN A 577 33.65 29.15 4.68
CA GLN A 577 32.69 30.25 4.86
C GLN A 577 31.60 30.25 3.78
N ARG A 578 31.97 30.09 2.50
CA ARG A 578 31.02 29.98 1.38
C ARG A 578 30.11 28.76 1.50
N GLU A 579 30.63 27.62 1.95
CA GLU A 579 29.82 26.42 2.22
C GLU A 579 28.84 26.61 3.38
N LEU A 580 29.28 27.26 4.47
CA LEU A 580 28.42 27.59 5.60
C LEU A 580 27.31 28.58 5.20
N GLU A 581 27.61 29.55 4.34
CA GLU A 581 26.63 30.48 3.79
C GLU A 581 25.61 29.77 2.88
N ARG A 582 26.06 28.92 1.94
CA ARG A 582 25.17 28.07 1.13
C ARG A 582 24.26 27.19 1.98
N LEU A 583 24.78 26.60 3.05
CA LEU A 583 23.99 25.79 3.98
C LEU A 583 22.99 26.62 4.80
N ARG A 584 23.29 27.88 5.15
CA ARG A 584 22.34 28.80 5.79
C ARG A 584 21.19 29.13 4.85
N GLU A 585 21.49 29.57 3.63
CA GLU A 585 20.45 29.83 2.62
C GLU A 585 19.58 28.60 2.36
N GLU A 586 20.17 27.39 2.28
CA GLU A 586 19.39 26.18 2.03
C GLU A 586 18.47 25.85 3.22
N ASN A 587 18.93 26.08 4.45
CA ASN A 587 18.11 25.92 5.65
C ASN A 587 16.99 26.96 5.72
N GLU A 588 17.26 28.24 5.45
CA GLU A 588 16.23 29.29 5.35
C GLU A 588 15.17 28.97 4.28
N ARG A 589 15.59 28.46 3.11
CA ARG A 589 14.66 27.98 2.07
C ARG A 589 13.88 26.72 2.47
N ARG A 590 14.39 25.91 3.41
CA ARG A 590 13.66 24.77 3.98
C ARG A 590 12.65 25.26 5.02
N GLU A 591 13.05 26.16 5.91
CA GLU A 591 12.16 26.80 6.89
C GLU A 591 11.04 27.62 6.24
N ALA A 592 11.33 28.41 5.21
CA ALA A 592 10.30 29.18 4.48
C ALA A 592 9.25 28.25 3.85
N ARG A 593 9.68 27.12 3.25
CA ARG A 593 8.76 26.09 2.73
C ARG A 593 8.00 25.35 3.83
N GLN A 594 8.59 25.23 5.03
CA GLN A 594 7.88 24.67 6.19
C GLN A 594 6.81 25.64 6.69
N ARG A 595 7.15 26.91 6.93
CA ARG A 595 6.19 27.97 7.33
C ARG A 595 5.06 28.12 6.32
N GLN A 596 5.34 28.02 5.01
CA GLN A 596 4.31 28.05 3.97
C GLN A 596 3.34 26.87 4.06
N ARG A 597 3.83 25.65 4.35
CA ARG A 597 2.99 24.47 4.56
C ARG A 597 2.19 24.56 5.86
N GLU A 598 2.79 25.06 6.92
CA GLU A 598 2.12 25.29 8.21
C GLU A 598 1.01 26.34 8.06
N ALA A 599 1.22 27.40 7.27
CA ALA A 599 0.18 28.37 6.93
C ALA A 599 -0.94 27.78 6.06
N GLU A 600 -0.62 26.94 5.06
CA GLU A 600 -1.64 26.24 4.26
C GLU A 600 -2.48 25.28 5.12
N ILE A 601 -1.84 24.55 6.04
CA ILE A 601 -2.53 23.67 7.00
C ILE A 601 -3.44 24.50 7.92
N ALA A 602 -2.94 25.60 8.48
CA ALA A 602 -3.75 26.49 9.34
C ALA A 602 -4.95 27.11 8.60
N GLN A 603 -4.81 27.43 7.30
CA GLN A 603 -5.93 27.87 6.47
C GLN A 603 -6.97 26.77 6.29
N ARG A 604 -6.54 25.54 5.94
CA ARG A 604 -7.45 24.38 5.79
C ARG A 604 -8.15 24.04 7.11
N GLU A 605 -7.46 24.06 8.24
CA GLU A 605 -8.06 23.85 9.56
C GLU A 605 -9.07 24.96 9.92
N ALA A 606 -8.85 26.20 9.50
CA ALA A 606 -9.79 27.29 9.71
C ALA A 606 -11.03 27.18 8.80
N GLU A 607 -10.88 26.70 7.57
CA GLU A 607 -12.00 26.38 6.68
C GLU A 607 -12.81 25.19 7.18
N GLU A 608 -12.16 24.12 7.65
CA GLU A 608 -12.81 22.95 8.23
C GLU A 608 -13.61 23.30 9.50
N ARG A 609 -13.10 24.20 10.36
CA ARG A 609 -13.85 24.72 11.50
C ARG A 609 -15.10 25.49 11.10
N LYS A 610 -15.00 26.38 10.11
CA LYS A 610 -16.18 27.13 9.60
C LYS A 610 -17.24 26.19 9.02
N LEU A 611 -16.82 25.16 8.28
CA LEU A 611 -17.71 24.14 7.75
C LEU A 611 -18.36 23.31 8.86
N ALA A 612 -17.62 22.98 9.93
CA ALA A 612 -18.17 22.28 11.09
C ALA A 612 -19.18 23.15 11.89
N GLU A 613 -18.89 24.44 12.08
CA GLU A 613 -19.81 25.41 12.69
C GLU A 613 -21.10 25.59 11.86
N GLU A 614 -20.98 25.63 10.53
CA GLU A 614 -22.12 25.68 9.62
C GLU A 614 -22.92 24.36 9.59
N GLU A 615 -22.25 23.21 9.62
CA GLU A 615 -22.91 21.91 9.73
C GLU A 615 -23.66 21.77 11.06
N GLU A 616 -23.08 22.23 12.18
CA GLU A 616 -23.76 22.22 13.48
C GLU A 616 -25.00 23.14 13.46
N ARG A 617 -24.89 24.34 12.88
CA ARG A 617 -26.04 25.25 12.71
C ARG A 617 -27.17 24.59 11.91
N LEU A 618 -26.86 23.98 10.77
CA LEU A 618 -27.83 23.27 9.93
C LEU A 618 -28.45 22.06 10.65
N ARG A 619 -27.67 21.33 11.46
CA ARG A 619 -28.20 20.22 12.29
C ARG A 619 -29.16 20.72 13.36
N GLN A 620 -28.88 21.86 14.00
CA GLN A 620 -29.78 22.47 14.98
C GLN A 620 -31.08 22.95 14.31
N GLU A 621 -30.98 23.60 13.14
CA GLU A 621 -32.13 24.05 12.34
C GLU A 621 -33.04 22.87 11.94
N LEU A 622 -32.47 21.80 11.38
CA LEU A 622 -33.20 20.57 11.04
C LEU A 622 -33.85 19.89 12.27
N GLN A 623 -33.20 19.93 13.44
CA GLN A 623 -33.79 19.39 14.67
C GLN A 623 -34.97 20.22 15.18
N GLU A 624 -34.93 21.55 15.04
CA GLU A 624 -36.07 22.40 15.39
C GLU A 624 -37.21 22.26 14.37
N GLU A 625 -36.92 22.11 13.07
CA GLU A 625 -37.93 21.75 12.06
C GLU A 625 -38.59 20.39 12.34
N GLU A 626 -37.81 19.37 12.69
CA GLU A 626 -38.33 18.04 13.04
C GLU A 626 -39.23 18.12 14.28
N LYS A 627 -38.80 18.85 15.33
CA LYS A 627 -39.63 19.09 16.53
C LYS A 627 -40.91 19.87 16.19
N ALA A 628 -40.84 20.89 15.34
CA ALA A 628 -41.99 21.68 14.90
C ALA A 628 -42.99 20.81 14.14
N ARG A 629 -42.52 20.00 13.17
CA ARG A 629 -43.34 19.06 12.42
C ARG A 629 -43.95 17.97 13.31
N LYS A 630 -43.21 17.48 14.32
CA LYS A 630 -43.74 16.53 15.30
C LYS A 630 -44.85 17.16 16.14
N ARG A 631 -44.68 18.39 16.61
CA ARG A 631 -45.73 19.14 17.35
C ARG A 631 -46.98 19.37 16.49
N GLN A 632 -46.81 19.69 15.21
CA GLN A 632 -47.94 19.82 14.27
C GLN A 632 -48.70 18.49 14.13
N LEU A 633 -48.00 17.38 13.90
CA LEU A 633 -48.62 16.06 13.80
C LEU A 633 -49.32 15.64 15.10
N GLU A 634 -48.73 15.95 16.26
CA GLU A 634 -49.32 15.69 17.59
C GLU A 634 -50.62 16.49 17.78
N GLN A 635 -50.66 17.77 17.37
CA GLN A 635 -51.87 18.60 17.37
C GLN A 635 -52.93 18.10 16.38
N GLU A 636 -52.53 17.61 15.20
CA GLU A 636 -53.46 17.00 14.23
C GLU A 636 -54.09 15.71 14.77
N ILE A 637 -53.28 14.85 15.41
CA ILE A 637 -53.77 13.64 16.08
C ILE A 637 -54.74 13.99 17.22
N GLU A 638 -54.39 14.97 18.07
CA GLU A 638 -55.26 15.38 19.18
C GLU A 638 -56.60 15.94 18.68
N ARG A 639 -56.60 16.78 17.64
CA ARG A 639 -57.83 17.26 16.99
C ARG A 639 -58.66 16.13 16.40
N ALA A 640 -58.02 15.19 15.70
CA ALA A 640 -58.71 14.03 15.14
C ALA A 640 -59.31 13.12 16.24
N GLU A 641 -58.65 12.98 17.39
CA GLU A 641 -59.23 12.30 18.55
C GLU A 641 -60.42 13.05 19.16
N GLN A 642 -60.33 14.37 19.32
CA GLN A 642 -61.43 15.20 19.82
C GLN A 642 -62.65 15.11 18.88
N GLU A 643 -62.45 15.20 17.56
CA GLU A 643 -63.52 14.98 16.58
C GLU A 643 -64.11 13.58 16.66
N ARG A 644 -63.30 12.53 16.86
CA ARG A 644 -63.80 11.16 17.02
C ARG A 644 -64.64 11.02 18.29
N LYS A 645 -64.20 11.59 19.42
CA LYS A 645 -64.95 11.61 20.68
C LYS A 645 -66.29 12.33 20.51
N GLN A 646 -66.30 13.51 19.87
CA GLN A 646 -67.53 14.24 19.56
C GLN A 646 -68.48 13.46 18.64
N LYS A 647 -67.96 12.78 17.61
CA LYS A 647 -68.77 11.91 16.72
C LYS A 647 -69.38 10.72 17.49
N GLU A 648 -68.62 10.08 18.37
CA GLU A 648 -69.09 8.97 19.20
C GLU A 648 -70.14 9.43 20.24
N GLU A 649 -69.95 10.58 20.87
CA GLU A 649 -70.92 11.18 21.78
C GLU A 649 -72.22 11.58 21.06
N ALA A 650 -72.12 12.18 19.87
CA ALA A 650 -73.27 12.52 19.04
C ALA A 650 -74.03 11.26 18.58
N GLU A 651 -73.33 10.18 18.22
CA GLU A 651 -73.95 8.90 17.87
C GLU A 651 -74.66 8.26 19.08
N LYS A 652 -74.03 8.25 20.26
CA LYS A 652 -74.65 7.79 21.52
C LYS A 652 -75.90 8.60 21.87
N ALA A 653 -75.84 9.94 21.74
CA ALA A 653 -76.98 10.81 21.98
C ALA A 653 -78.13 10.54 20.98
N ALA A 654 -77.80 10.36 19.69
CA ALA A 654 -78.79 10.01 18.67
C ALA A 654 -79.40 8.61 18.89
N ALA A 655 -78.63 7.63 19.36
CA ALA A 655 -79.10 6.31 19.73
C ALA A 655 -80.03 6.36 20.97
N ALA A 656 -79.66 7.13 22.00
CA ALA A 656 -80.48 7.34 23.18
C ALA A 656 -81.82 8.01 22.84
N ALA A 657 -81.81 9.07 22.02
CA ALA A 657 -83.04 9.73 21.55
C ALA A 657 -83.95 8.80 20.74
N LYS A 658 -83.38 7.93 19.89
CA LYS A 658 -84.15 6.89 19.16
C LYS A 658 -84.76 5.86 20.12
N ALA A 659 -84.01 5.41 21.12
CA ALA A 659 -84.50 4.47 22.13
C ALA A 659 -85.63 5.07 22.99
N GLU A 660 -85.52 6.36 23.36
CA GLU A 660 -86.57 7.07 24.07
C GLU A 660 -87.85 7.22 23.22
N GLN A 661 -87.72 7.60 21.94
CA GLN A 661 -88.87 7.63 21.03
C GLN A 661 -89.53 6.26 20.85
N GLN A 662 -88.75 5.17 20.79
CA GLN A 662 -89.28 3.80 20.75
C GLN A 662 -90.03 3.45 22.05
N LYS A 663 -89.47 3.80 23.21
CA LYS A 663 -90.11 3.61 24.52
C LYS A 663 -91.45 4.35 24.60
N GLN A 664 -91.48 5.63 24.22
CA GLN A 664 -92.71 6.44 24.21
C GLN A 664 -93.78 5.85 23.29
N LYS A 665 -93.41 5.38 22.08
CA LYS A 665 -94.32 4.68 21.17
C LYS A 665 -94.88 3.38 21.77
N LEU A 666 -94.03 2.60 22.43
CA LEU A 666 -94.42 1.33 23.05
C LEU A 666 -95.30 1.53 24.29
N GLU A 667 -95.04 2.56 25.10
CA GLU A 667 -95.92 2.96 26.21
C GLU A 667 -97.28 3.48 25.70
N ALA A 668 -97.31 4.26 24.62
CA ALA A 668 -98.56 4.70 23.99
C ALA A 668 -99.38 3.51 23.45
N ALA A 669 -98.75 2.60 22.71
CA ALA A 669 -99.39 1.38 22.21
C ALA A 669 -99.92 0.50 23.34
N LYS A 670 -99.15 0.34 24.44
CA LYS A 670 -99.59 -0.38 25.63
C LYS A 670 -100.83 0.27 26.27
N ARG A 671 -100.87 1.60 26.42
CA ARG A 671 -102.03 2.31 26.98
C ARG A 671 -103.31 2.10 26.16
N ILE A 672 -103.19 1.99 24.83
CA ILE A 672 -104.32 1.68 23.94
C ILE A 672 -104.79 0.24 24.18
N ALA A 673 -103.89 -0.75 24.17
CA ALA A 673 -104.24 -2.15 24.40
C ALA A 673 -104.84 -2.40 25.81
N ASP A 674 -104.28 -1.77 26.85
CA ASP A 674 -104.81 -1.85 28.21
C ASP A 674 -106.23 -1.25 28.30
N ALA A 675 -106.53 -0.18 27.54
CA ALA A 675 -107.87 0.42 27.47
C ALA A 675 -108.88 -0.46 26.72
N GLU A 676 -108.48 -1.11 25.62
CA GLU A 676 -109.34 -2.09 24.91
C GLU A 676 -109.70 -3.28 25.81
N VAL A 677 -108.72 -3.82 26.54
CA VAL A 677 -108.95 -4.91 27.50
C VAL A 677 -109.88 -4.46 28.64
N ALA A 678 -109.72 -3.22 29.13
CA ALA A 678 -110.62 -2.66 30.14
C ALA A 678 -112.06 -2.51 29.62
N ALA A 679 -112.25 -2.02 28.39
CA ALA A 679 -113.57 -1.90 27.75
C ALA A 679 -114.25 -3.27 27.57
N GLN A 680 -113.52 -4.27 27.06
CA GLN A 680 -114.04 -5.65 26.95
C GLN A 680 -114.40 -6.27 28.31
N LEU A 681 -113.61 -5.97 29.36
CA LEU A 681 -113.92 -6.41 30.72
C LEU A 681 -115.17 -5.72 31.27
N GLU A 682 -115.38 -4.45 30.96
CA GLU A 682 -116.59 -3.72 31.36
C GLU A 682 -117.83 -4.25 30.63
N GLU A 683 -117.75 -4.48 29.32
CA GLU A 683 -118.84 -5.09 28.56
C GLU A 683 -119.22 -6.47 29.12
N LYS A 684 -118.22 -7.33 29.39
CA LYS A 684 -118.45 -8.63 30.05
C LYS A 684 -119.06 -8.48 31.45
N ARG A 685 -118.74 -7.42 32.20
CA ARG A 685 -119.40 -7.11 33.48
C ARG A 685 -120.87 -6.69 33.28
N ARG A 686 -121.18 -5.86 32.28
CA ARG A 686 -122.56 -5.45 31.93
C ARG A 686 -123.42 -6.66 31.51
N GLN A 687 -122.92 -7.48 30.57
CA GLN A 687 -123.58 -8.73 30.14
C GLN A 687 -123.75 -9.75 31.28
N TYR A 688 -122.83 -9.76 32.26
CA TYR A 688 -122.95 -10.59 33.45
C TYR A 688 -123.99 -10.05 34.43
N ALA A 689 -124.01 -8.73 34.69
CA ALA A 689 -125.01 -8.10 35.54
C ALA A 689 -126.44 -8.30 35.01
N ALA A 690 -126.65 -8.12 33.70
CA ALA A 690 -127.92 -8.39 33.04
C ALA A 690 -128.39 -9.85 33.23
N ARG A 691 -127.50 -10.82 33.05
CA ARG A 691 -127.82 -12.25 33.30
C ARG A 691 -128.20 -12.54 34.74
N ILE A 692 -127.56 -11.91 35.73
CA ILE A 692 -127.92 -12.11 37.15
C ILE A 692 -129.24 -11.42 37.50
N GLY A 693 -129.52 -10.25 36.92
CA GLY A 693 -130.79 -9.53 37.11
C GLY A 693 -132.02 -10.30 36.61
N ALA A 694 -131.85 -11.23 35.66
CA ALA A 694 -132.92 -12.06 35.11
C ALA A 694 -133.31 -13.28 35.98
N LEU A 695 -132.61 -13.55 37.09
CA LEU A 695 -132.92 -14.68 37.99
C LEU A 695 -133.96 -14.30 39.06
N SER A 696 -134.69 -15.30 39.57
CA SER A 696 -135.52 -15.20 40.78
C SER A 696 -134.72 -14.67 41.98
N LYS A 697 -135.36 -13.89 42.88
CA LYS A 697 -134.72 -13.32 44.08
C LYS A 697 -134.07 -14.38 44.96
N GLU A 698 -134.65 -15.57 45.10
CA GLU A 698 -134.07 -16.66 45.88
C GLU A 698 -132.78 -17.22 45.24
N ASP A 699 -132.78 -17.37 43.92
CA ASP A 699 -131.61 -17.91 43.20
C ASP A 699 -130.49 -16.87 43.06
N GLN A 700 -130.82 -15.58 43.00
CA GLN A 700 -129.84 -14.50 43.15
C GLN A 700 -129.09 -14.60 44.49
N LEU A 701 -129.80 -14.86 45.61
CA LEU A 701 -129.18 -15.03 46.93
C LEU A 701 -128.29 -16.28 47.00
N LYS A 702 -128.79 -17.45 46.56
CA LYS A 702 -128.00 -18.68 46.46
C LYS A 702 -126.74 -18.49 45.61
N PHE A 703 -126.86 -17.80 44.48
CA PHE A 703 -125.73 -17.52 43.59
C PHE A 703 -124.70 -16.57 44.21
N ILE A 704 -125.13 -15.53 44.93
CA ILE A 704 -124.23 -14.64 45.70
C ILE A 704 -123.50 -15.42 46.80
N GLU A 705 -124.19 -16.31 47.52
CA GLU A 705 -123.59 -17.14 48.57
C GLU A 705 -122.56 -18.13 48.00
N MET A 706 -122.93 -18.85 46.93
CA MET A 706 -122.04 -19.76 46.20
C MET A 706 -120.82 -19.01 45.63
N ARG A 707 -120.99 -17.77 45.17
CA ARG A 707 -119.89 -16.90 44.72
C ARG A 707 -119.00 -16.46 45.88
N LYS A 708 -119.54 -16.13 47.05
CA LYS A 708 -118.76 -15.83 48.27
C LYS A 708 -117.91 -17.04 48.67
N LYS A 709 -118.50 -18.24 48.75
CA LYS A 709 -117.80 -19.51 49.01
C LYS A 709 -116.70 -19.79 47.98
N ARG A 710 -116.99 -19.66 46.67
CA ARG A 710 -115.99 -19.82 45.60
C ARG A 710 -114.88 -18.76 45.63
N LYS A 711 -115.17 -17.50 46.00
CA LYS A 711 -114.16 -16.44 46.16
C LYS A 711 -113.22 -16.76 47.32
N GLN A 712 -113.76 -17.13 48.48
CA GLN A 712 -112.98 -17.55 49.65
C GLN A 712 -112.09 -18.78 49.35
N LEU A 713 -112.61 -19.76 48.58
CA LEU A 713 -111.82 -20.91 48.14
C LEU A 713 -110.65 -20.48 47.24
N ARG A 714 -110.90 -19.66 46.20
CA ARG A 714 -109.85 -19.14 45.31
C ARG A 714 -108.83 -18.26 46.04
N GLU A 715 -109.24 -17.47 47.03
CA GLU A 715 -108.33 -16.67 47.86
C GLU A 715 -107.43 -17.57 48.73
N LYS A 716 -107.97 -18.67 49.28
CA LYS A 716 -107.17 -19.69 49.99
C LYS A 716 -106.18 -20.39 49.04
N GLU A 717 -106.63 -20.79 47.85
CA GLU A 717 -105.77 -21.41 46.83
C GLU A 717 -104.65 -20.47 46.34
N MET A 718 -104.97 -19.19 46.11
CA MET A 718 -103.98 -18.19 45.72
C MET A 718 -102.95 -17.95 46.83
N LYS A 719 -103.38 -17.78 48.09
CA LYS A 719 -102.45 -17.66 49.23
C LYS A 719 -101.56 -18.90 49.37
N ALA A 720 -102.10 -20.10 49.17
CA ALA A 720 -101.31 -21.33 49.17
C ALA A 720 -100.31 -21.40 48.00
N ARG A 721 -100.67 -20.91 46.81
CA ARG A 721 -99.76 -20.80 45.65
C ARG A 721 -98.67 -19.75 45.87
N GLU A 722 -99.00 -18.59 46.44
CA GLU A 722 -98.01 -17.56 46.78
C GLU A 722 -97.07 -18.04 47.89
N GLN A 723 -97.57 -18.72 48.93
CA GLN A 723 -96.70 -19.37 49.92
C GLN A 723 -95.77 -20.43 49.27
N LYS A 724 -96.25 -21.22 48.30
CA LYS A 724 -95.39 -22.13 47.53
C LYS A 724 -94.34 -21.37 46.69
N LYS A 725 -94.70 -20.23 46.10
CA LYS A 725 -93.77 -19.38 45.33
C LYS A 725 -92.74 -18.71 46.23
N LEU A 726 -93.14 -18.21 47.40
CA LEU A 726 -92.25 -17.63 48.40
C LEU A 726 -91.26 -18.67 48.93
N LYS A 727 -91.74 -19.89 49.24
CA LYS A 727 -90.88 -21.02 49.61
C LYS A 727 -89.85 -21.34 48.53
N ARG A 728 -90.26 -21.39 47.25
CA ARG A 728 -89.33 -21.60 46.12
C ARG A 728 -88.31 -20.47 45.96
N ILE A 729 -88.68 -19.22 46.24
CA ILE A 729 -87.74 -18.08 46.22
C ILE A 729 -86.76 -18.18 47.39
N GLN A 730 -87.23 -18.52 48.61
CA GLN A 730 -86.37 -18.76 49.77
C GLN A 730 -85.42 -19.96 49.56
N GLU A 731 -85.88 -21.00 48.88
CA GLU A 731 -85.12 -22.18 48.49
C GLU A 731 -84.07 -21.84 47.42
N ALA A 732 -84.41 -21.02 46.41
CA ALA A 732 -83.47 -20.51 45.41
C ALA A 732 -82.41 -19.57 46.01
N ILE A 733 -82.78 -18.72 46.98
CA ILE A 733 -81.83 -17.88 47.72
C ILE A 733 -80.86 -18.76 48.52
N ARG A 734 -81.36 -19.76 49.27
CA ARG A 734 -80.51 -20.73 49.97
C ARG A 734 -79.55 -21.48 49.06
N LEU A 735 -79.98 -21.83 47.84
CA LEU A 735 -79.13 -22.51 46.87
C LEU A 735 -78.04 -21.57 46.30
N ASN A 736 -78.34 -20.28 46.14
CA ASN A 736 -77.36 -19.25 45.76
C ASN A 736 -76.39 -18.88 46.90
N GLU A 737 -76.79 -19.04 48.17
CA GLU A 737 -75.95 -18.83 49.35
C GLU A 737 -75.03 -20.03 49.67
N MET A 738 -75.17 -21.15 48.96
CA MET A 738 -74.27 -22.32 49.04
C MET A 738 -73.36 -22.50 47.81
N GLN A 739 -73.29 -21.49 46.93
CA GLN A 739 -72.31 -21.38 45.84
C GLN A 739 -71.32 -20.26 46.12
#